data_AF-A0A952WTE4-F1
#
_entry.id   AF-A0A952WTE4-F1
#
_cell.length_a   1.000
_cell.length_b   1.000
_cell.length_c   1.000
_cell.angle_alpha   90.00
_cell.angle_beta   90.00
_cell.angle_gamma   90.00
#
_symmetry.space_group_name_H-M   'P 1'
#
loop_
_entity.id
_entity.type
_entity.pdbx_description
1 polymer ?
#
loop_
_entity_poly.entity_id
_entity_poly.type
_entity_poly.pdbx_seq_one_letter_code
_entity_poly.pdbx_strand_id
1 'polypeptide(L)'
;MSAKWVRSKKWDDEHLTGALAPVKVVLRAFSSIPLAVVLLTFVSLYGVLASVPIGLLALAPTWAFYSATAAIVVLAGSALPVWLASRGLRRARVGARARFVFAVLALPALAVGAAWAWGAWVWPLLHYRPVAIGSTEWHGVRFFADFVDRYQSVQFRRLPVMEMSELEFYSWWPLRVVLLAFVANMITATVRRIEFRFVNIGVLTVHSGIITIALGSIVYGALKQEGDMLLQAGPPDATGKPSPGPAERGFYDNTRVALWVRQSPPPGEKSGHAHSWEQRRLSGVPRYNSYNLGAAASEVGPAGAFAQPEGKRDLGPLGVDVPIPPSPPGAPAIVGDDLRFRIVGYADYARLESRWVAAPRVGAAGTGVRMREVEAYLTAPQGEVPRDATPQKVYRFLPDSPSGRVEVIEVFGVEYTRGMDPRRWEELQTPLPRGVEHALVVEHPATGFRSVYPVQAGQRVRVGDTGYTLEVKAFEPRPPLQIVTRGYEGAQSSLAIVRIEPPAPEGGAAPAAYDRWVYHRFPEISQDLMDGVNERGMQPRRDADPSLRITYLDASIVQVYLDERVSGDGAVRALVRMPRGQATVTENLKPGDFVQVAPSLKLKLSGGTDDAARVEAPVSVPEVQQNRADIGTHKRSALAVEVTSVSDAALRRIVWLPFTQYMNIGAGTERSIRLPDGREVEMAFGRVWHPLPFEIRLMDFAMEPYPHSDTPRDYRSDLLVMSRWGGLYQDRVRKTSLNEPLLERVPYIPREDVPPPVNWVARLWTAVVPNQYKFSQAGWDAEGWRQTKAMADAGRVGRPMARFTILGVGNNPGIYVIAAGAVMMSVGIPWAFYVKPAILRYRKKKIQAGLKAGSQRPAGGREGQGAGENGTGSARESGVGSARA
;
A
#
# COMPACT_ATOMS: atom_id res chain seq x y z
N MET A 1 13.17 39.80 -35.70
CA MET A 1 14.12 39.49 -34.59
C MET A 1 14.44 40.77 -33.84
N SER A 2 14.74 40.73 -32.53
CA SER A 2 15.11 41.95 -31.78
C SER A 2 16.48 42.48 -32.22
N ALA A 3 16.66 43.80 -32.22
CA ALA A 3 17.95 44.42 -32.57
C ALA A 3 19.07 43.97 -31.61
N LYS A 4 18.74 43.73 -30.32
CA LYS A 4 19.69 43.19 -29.33
C LYS A 4 20.23 41.84 -29.74
N TRP A 5 19.37 40.91 -30.17
CA TRP A 5 19.79 39.58 -30.60
C TRP A 5 20.76 39.64 -31.78
N VAL A 6 20.51 40.51 -32.77
CA VAL A 6 21.41 40.69 -33.92
C VAL A 6 22.78 41.18 -33.47
N ARG A 7 22.84 42.17 -32.55
CA ARG A 7 24.10 42.65 -31.96
C ARG A 7 24.83 41.56 -31.18
N SER A 8 24.12 40.81 -30.33
CA SER A 8 24.70 39.69 -29.57
C SER A 8 25.23 38.59 -30.50
N LYS A 9 24.53 38.30 -31.61
CA LYS A 9 24.99 37.33 -32.60
C LYS A 9 26.28 37.78 -33.28
N LYS A 10 26.35 39.06 -33.70
CA LYS A 10 27.54 39.66 -34.30
C LYS A 10 28.73 39.63 -33.33
N TRP A 11 28.49 39.99 -32.06
CA TRP A 11 29.52 39.92 -31.02
C TRP A 11 30.07 38.49 -30.84
N ASP A 12 29.20 37.47 -30.81
CA ASP A 12 29.66 36.08 -30.76
C ASP A 12 30.48 35.68 -32.00
N ASP A 13 30.11 36.19 -33.18
CA ASP A 13 30.82 35.91 -34.42
C ASP A 13 32.23 36.51 -34.41
N GLU A 14 32.41 37.65 -33.76
CA GLU A 14 33.70 38.34 -33.63
C GLU A 14 34.58 37.76 -32.51
N HIS A 15 34.01 37.44 -31.34
CA HIS A 15 34.79 37.19 -30.12
C HIS A 15 34.88 35.71 -29.70
N LEU A 16 33.93 34.87 -30.13
CA LEU A 16 33.88 33.45 -29.72
C LEU A 16 34.29 32.52 -30.88
N THR A 17 35.55 32.66 -31.30
CA THR A 17 36.17 31.90 -32.40
C THR A 17 37.27 30.95 -31.88
N GLY A 18 37.83 30.11 -32.75
CA GLY A 18 38.88 29.14 -32.39
C GLY A 18 38.44 28.18 -31.28
N ALA A 19 39.22 28.11 -30.20
CA ALA A 19 38.94 27.24 -29.05
C ALA A 19 37.62 27.57 -28.32
N LEU A 20 37.08 28.78 -28.47
CA LEU A 20 35.81 29.20 -27.85
C LEU A 20 34.57 28.90 -28.72
N ALA A 21 34.75 28.32 -29.91
CA ALA A 21 33.64 27.96 -30.78
C ALA A 21 32.56 27.05 -30.12
N PRO A 22 32.90 26.08 -29.24
CA PRO A 22 31.89 25.31 -28.52
C PRO A 22 31.01 26.19 -27.61
N VAL A 23 31.59 27.17 -26.93
CA VAL A 23 30.86 28.12 -26.06
C VAL A 23 29.85 28.92 -26.88
N LYS A 24 30.24 29.37 -28.08
CA LYS A 24 29.34 30.03 -29.03
C LYS A 24 28.14 29.16 -29.41
N VAL A 25 28.37 27.88 -29.71
CA VAL A 25 27.29 26.93 -30.05
C VAL A 25 26.34 26.77 -28.87
N VAL A 26 26.86 26.55 -27.67
CA VAL A 26 26.06 26.42 -26.44
C VAL A 26 25.23 27.68 -26.18
N LEU A 27 25.83 28.87 -26.19
CA LEU A 27 25.12 30.13 -25.97
C LEU A 27 24.04 30.40 -27.03
N ARG A 28 24.26 30.00 -28.29
CA ARG A 28 23.27 30.12 -29.36
C ARG A 28 22.12 29.13 -29.17
N ALA A 29 22.41 27.89 -28.79
CA ALA A 29 21.41 26.88 -28.48
C ALA A 29 20.53 27.32 -27.29
N PHE A 30 21.15 27.70 -26.16
CA PHE A 30 20.47 28.16 -24.94
C PHE A 30 19.78 29.51 -25.07
N SER A 31 20.08 30.30 -26.10
CA SER A 31 19.28 31.50 -26.40
C SER A 31 18.18 31.24 -27.43
N SER A 32 18.05 30.03 -27.96
CA SER A 32 17.11 29.74 -29.07
C SER A 32 15.70 29.41 -28.59
N ILE A 33 14.70 29.85 -29.35
CA ILE A 33 13.28 29.51 -29.13
C ILE A 33 13.01 28.02 -29.40
N PRO A 34 13.57 27.38 -30.45
CA PRO A 34 13.36 25.96 -30.69
C PRO A 34 13.80 25.09 -29.51
N LEU A 35 14.95 25.36 -28.88
CA LEU A 35 15.36 24.62 -27.69
C LEU A 35 14.38 24.83 -26.53
N ALA A 36 13.88 26.04 -26.32
CA ALA A 36 12.87 26.32 -25.29
C ALA A 36 11.59 25.49 -25.52
N VAL A 37 11.10 25.42 -26.76
CA VAL A 37 9.94 24.62 -27.14
C VAL A 37 10.21 23.13 -26.92
N VAL A 38 11.36 22.62 -27.35
CA VAL A 38 11.75 21.22 -27.15
C VAL A 38 11.79 20.86 -25.67
N LEU A 39 12.44 21.68 -24.83
CA LEU A 39 12.50 21.46 -23.38
C LEU A 39 11.12 21.49 -22.74
N LEU A 40 10.26 22.43 -23.14
CA LEU A 40 8.88 22.51 -22.64
C LEU A 40 8.05 21.30 -23.06
N THR A 41 8.20 20.84 -24.31
CA THR A 41 7.57 19.61 -24.80
C THR A 41 8.03 18.40 -23.99
N PHE A 42 9.31 18.29 -23.64
CA PHE A 42 9.80 17.23 -22.75
C PHE A 42 9.16 17.30 -21.37
N VAL A 43 9.04 18.48 -20.76
CA VAL A 43 8.35 18.66 -19.47
C VAL A 43 6.88 18.21 -19.58
N SER A 44 6.18 18.60 -20.64
CA SER A 44 4.79 18.18 -20.87
C SER A 44 4.66 16.67 -21.07
N LEU A 45 5.52 16.06 -21.89
CA LEU A 45 5.54 14.60 -22.10
C LEU A 45 5.85 13.85 -20.81
N TYR A 46 6.76 14.37 -19.99
CA TYR A 46 7.08 13.80 -18.69
C TYR A 46 5.86 13.78 -17.75
N GLY A 47 5.09 14.87 -17.72
CA GLY A 47 3.82 14.94 -16.97
C GLY A 47 2.76 13.96 -17.49
N VAL A 48 2.69 13.78 -18.82
CA VAL A 48 1.80 12.78 -19.43
C VAL A 48 2.20 11.36 -19.01
N LEU A 49 3.49 11.02 -19.04
CA LEU A 49 3.99 9.69 -18.63
C LEU A 49 3.66 9.36 -17.16
N ALA A 50 3.64 10.37 -16.28
CA ALA A 50 3.31 10.19 -14.87
C ALA A 50 1.83 9.85 -14.63
N SER A 51 0.94 10.37 -15.49
CA SER A 51 -0.51 10.41 -15.25
C SER A 51 -1.31 9.45 -16.14
N VAL A 52 -0.88 9.29 -17.39
CA VAL A 52 -1.60 8.49 -18.38
C VAL A 52 -1.07 7.05 -18.39
N PRO A 53 -1.94 6.02 -18.31
CA PRO A 53 -1.54 4.64 -18.47
C PRO A 53 -0.78 4.40 -19.77
N ILE A 54 0.32 3.63 -19.71
CA ILE A 54 1.15 3.39 -20.88
C ILE A 54 0.44 2.56 -21.95
N GLY A 55 -0.53 1.72 -21.56
CA GLY A 55 -1.41 1.06 -22.51
C GLY A 55 -2.22 2.07 -23.35
N LEU A 56 -2.73 3.14 -22.74
CA LEU A 56 -3.44 4.19 -23.48
C LEU A 56 -2.51 4.98 -24.41
N LEU A 57 -1.25 5.19 -24.02
CA LEU A 57 -0.26 5.81 -24.91
C LEU A 57 0.08 4.90 -26.10
N ALA A 58 0.17 3.58 -25.87
CA ALA A 58 0.38 2.59 -26.92
C ALA A 58 -0.81 2.46 -27.89
N LEU A 59 -1.98 3.03 -27.57
CA LEU A 59 -3.09 3.18 -28.52
C LEU A 59 -2.86 4.31 -29.54
N ALA A 60 -1.91 5.22 -29.32
CA ALA A 60 -1.72 6.37 -30.21
C ALA A 60 -1.48 5.98 -31.69
N PRO A 61 -0.66 4.95 -32.02
CA PRO A 61 -0.53 4.46 -33.40
C PRO A 61 -1.83 3.91 -33.97
N THR A 62 -2.64 3.23 -33.15
CA THR A 62 -3.97 2.70 -33.55
C THR A 62 -4.91 3.85 -33.91
N TRP A 63 -5.01 4.87 -33.05
CA TRP A 63 -5.82 6.05 -33.34
C TRP A 63 -5.28 6.86 -34.51
N ALA A 64 -3.95 7.00 -34.64
CA ALA A 64 -3.33 7.67 -35.78
C ALA A 64 -3.65 6.94 -37.09
N PHE A 65 -3.63 5.60 -37.10
CA PHE A 65 -4.03 4.80 -38.24
C PHE A 65 -5.52 4.98 -38.57
N TYR A 66 -6.42 4.90 -37.58
CA TYR A 66 -7.83 5.17 -37.79
C TYR A 66 -8.06 6.57 -38.35
N SER A 67 -7.46 7.61 -37.76
CA SER A 67 -7.55 8.99 -38.25
C SER A 67 -6.95 9.16 -39.64
N ALA A 68 -5.85 8.49 -39.96
CA ALA A 68 -5.24 8.53 -41.28
C ALA A 68 -6.16 7.90 -42.34
N THR A 69 -6.75 6.72 -42.06
CA THR A 69 -7.71 6.10 -43.00
C THR A 69 -8.94 6.97 -43.21
N ALA A 70 -9.49 7.57 -42.14
CA ALA A 70 -10.60 8.51 -42.24
C ALA A 70 -10.23 9.75 -43.05
N ALA A 71 -9.06 10.36 -42.77
CA ALA A 71 -8.58 11.53 -43.51
C ALA A 71 -8.33 11.23 -44.99
N ILE A 72 -7.75 10.07 -45.31
CA ILE A 72 -7.54 9.63 -46.70
C ILE A 72 -8.88 9.47 -47.42
N VAL A 73 -9.87 8.81 -46.81
CA VAL A 73 -11.20 8.64 -47.41
C VAL A 73 -11.92 9.97 -47.58
N VAL A 74 -11.84 10.87 -46.60
CA VAL A 74 -12.43 12.21 -46.69
C VAL A 74 -11.74 13.04 -47.78
N LEU A 75 -10.40 13.06 -47.84
CA LEU A 75 -9.65 13.79 -48.85
C LEU A 75 -9.88 13.22 -50.25
N ALA A 76 -9.85 11.90 -50.42
CA ALA A 76 -10.10 11.24 -51.69
C ALA A 76 -11.56 11.40 -52.13
N GLY A 77 -12.51 11.26 -51.21
CA GLY A 77 -13.95 11.38 -51.49
C GLY A 77 -14.44 12.81 -51.73
N SER A 78 -13.70 13.83 -51.29
CA SER A 78 -14.07 15.24 -51.50
C SER A 78 -13.15 15.97 -52.49
N ALA A 79 -11.84 16.03 -52.23
CA ALA A 79 -10.92 16.87 -52.99
C ALA A 79 -10.73 16.36 -54.42
N LEU A 80 -10.63 15.04 -54.64
CA LEU A 80 -10.43 14.49 -55.97
C LEU A 80 -11.65 14.71 -56.89
N PRO A 81 -12.91 14.43 -56.48
CA PRO A 81 -14.09 14.76 -57.27
C PRO A 81 -14.24 16.25 -57.53
N VAL A 82 -14.03 17.11 -56.53
CA VAL A 82 -14.09 18.57 -56.70
C VAL A 82 -13.02 19.05 -57.67
N TRP A 83 -11.80 18.51 -57.60
CA TRP A 83 -10.72 18.84 -58.52
C TRP A 83 -11.05 18.42 -59.95
N LEU A 84 -11.51 17.18 -60.16
CA LEU A 84 -11.93 16.66 -61.46
C LEU A 84 -13.10 17.48 -62.04
N ALA A 85 -14.14 17.76 -61.25
CA ALA A 85 -15.27 18.59 -61.64
C ALA A 85 -14.84 20.03 -61.97
N SER A 86 -13.96 20.64 -61.16
CA SER A 86 -13.41 21.96 -61.44
C SER A 86 -12.60 22.01 -62.74
N ARG A 87 -11.94 20.91 -63.11
CA ARG A 87 -11.20 20.76 -64.36
C ARG A 87 -12.15 20.59 -65.54
N GLY A 88 -13.25 19.85 -65.36
CA GLY A 88 -14.35 19.74 -66.33
C GLY A 88 -15.04 21.09 -66.58
N LEU A 89 -15.45 21.79 -65.51
CA LEU A 89 -16.06 23.12 -65.58
C LEU A 89 -15.12 24.16 -66.24
N ARG A 90 -13.81 24.02 -66.03
CA ARG A 90 -12.80 24.82 -66.76
C ARG A 90 -12.82 24.55 -68.25
N ARG A 91 -12.86 23.28 -68.66
CA ARG A 91 -12.95 22.89 -70.09
C ARG A 91 -14.26 23.39 -70.71
N ALA A 92 -15.35 23.41 -69.95
CA ALA A 92 -16.64 23.95 -70.35
C ALA A 92 -16.74 25.49 -70.30
N ARG A 93 -15.62 26.22 -70.09
CA ARG A 93 -15.56 27.69 -70.03
C ARG A 93 -16.44 28.35 -68.95
N VAL A 94 -16.74 27.64 -67.86
CA VAL A 94 -17.50 28.20 -66.73
C VAL A 94 -16.69 29.26 -65.99
N GLY A 95 -17.33 30.39 -65.67
CA GLY A 95 -16.70 31.54 -65.01
C GLY A 95 -16.06 31.20 -63.65
N ALA A 96 -15.00 31.93 -63.29
CA ALA A 96 -14.22 31.67 -62.07
C ALA A 96 -15.06 31.74 -60.77
N ARG A 97 -16.02 32.68 -60.70
CA ARG A 97 -16.93 32.84 -59.56
C ARG A 97 -17.81 31.62 -59.35
N ALA A 98 -18.43 31.11 -60.42
CA ALA A 98 -19.27 29.91 -60.35
C ALA A 98 -18.47 28.66 -59.95
N ARG A 99 -17.24 28.51 -60.47
CA ARG A 99 -16.33 27.42 -60.07
C ARG A 99 -15.93 27.51 -58.59
N PHE A 100 -15.70 28.72 -58.07
CA PHE A 100 -15.41 28.92 -56.65
C PHE A 100 -16.62 28.57 -55.77
N VAL A 101 -17.81 29.07 -56.10
CA VAL A 101 -19.05 28.75 -55.37
C VAL A 101 -19.30 27.24 -55.38
N PHE A 102 -19.15 26.58 -56.54
CA PHE A 102 -19.23 25.13 -56.64
C PHE A 102 -18.23 24.43 -55.72
N ALA A 103 -16.95 24.81 -55.74
CA ALA A 103 -15.93 24.18 -54.91
C ALA A 103 -16.18 24.39 -53.41
N VAL A 104 -16.62 25.59 -53.01
CA VAL A 104 -16.94 25.94 -51.61
C VAL A 104 -18.13 25.14 -51.08
N LEU A 105 -19.13 24.85 -51.92
CA LEU A 105 -20.30 24.06 -51.50
C LEU A 105 -20.06 22.55 -51.62
N ALA A 106 -19.45 22.10 -52.71
CA ALA A 106 -19.26 20.68 -53.00
C ALA A 106 -18.23 20.03 -52.07
N LEU A 107 -17.16 20.73 -51.71
CA LEU A 107 -16.10 20.19 -50.85
C LEU A 107 -16.61 19.75 -49.46
N PRO A 108 -17.30 20.60 -48.67
CA PRO A 108 -17.84 20.18 -47.37
C PRO A 108 -18.95 19.13 -47.50
N ALA A 109 -19.83 19.24 -48.50
CA ALA A 109 -20.90 18.26 -48.72
C ALA A 109 -20.33 16.85 -48.99
N LEU A 110 -19.34 16.76 -49.88
CA LEU A 110 -18.65 15.50 -50.18
C LEU A 110 -17.79 15.01 -49.01
N ALA A 111 -17.18 15.91 -48.24
CA ALA A 111 -16.42 15.54 -47.05
C ALA A 111 -17.30 14.87 -45.99
N VAL A 112 -18.50 15.41 -45.74
CA VAL A 112 -19.49 14.80 -44.83
C VAL A 112 -19.96 13.45 -45.37
N GLY A 113 -20.29 13.36 -46.66
CA GLY A 113 -20.69 12.11 -47.30
C GLY A 113 -19.60 11.03 -47.23
N ALA A 114 -18.34 11.39 -47.48
CA ALA A 114 -17.19 10.49 -47.38
C ALA A 114 -16.91 10.05 -45.94
N ALA A 115 -17.04 10.96 -44.96
CA ALA A 115 -16.89 10.62 -43.54
C ALA A 115 -18.00 9.65 -43.08
N TRP A 116 -19.24 9.87 -43.50
CA TRP A 116 -20.35 8.95 -43.24
C TRP A 116 -20.10 7.58 -43.87
N ALA A 117 -19.68 7.53 -45.14
CA ALA A 117 -19.36 6.29 -45.84
C ALA A 117 -18.21 5.52 -45.15
N TRP A 118 -17.16 6.23 -44.69
CA TRP A 118 -16.09 5.63 -43.90
C TRP A 118 -16.62 5.02 -42.60
N GLY A 119 -17.45 5.75 -41.85
CA GLY A 119 -18.05 5.27 -40.60
C GLY A 119 -19.00 4.09 -40.80
N ALA A 120 -19.72 4.04 -41.91
CA ALA A 120 -20.67 2.97 -42.21
C ALA A 120 -19.98 1.68 -42.71
N TRP A 121 -18.93 1.81 -43.54
CA TRP A 121 -18.37 0.66 -44.27
C TRP A 121 -16.94 0.29 -43.87
N VAL A 122 -16.10 1.28 -43.55
CA VAL A 122 -14.68 1.03 -43.23
C VAL A 122 -14.49 0.79 -41.73
N TRP A 123 -15.17 1.57 -40.90
CA TRP A 123 -15.04 1.48 -39.44
C TRP A 123 -15.38 0.09 -38.86
N PRO A 124 -16.47 -0.60 -39.26
CA PRO A 124 -16.78 -1.94 -38.73
C PRO A 124 -15.69 -2.98 -39.01
N LEU A 125 -14.92 -2.81 -40.10
CA LEU A 125 -13.83 -3.71 -40.48
C LEU A 125 -12.53 -3.38 -39.74
N LEU A 126 -12.29 -2.11 -39.43
CA LEU A 126 -11.08 -1.65 -38.74
C LEU A 126 -11.20 -1.71 -37.22
N HIS A 127 -12.39 -1.49 -36.67
CA HIS A 127 -12.58 -1.33 -35.23
C HIS A 127 -12.34 -2.63 -34.47
N TYR A 128 -11.31 -2.62 -33.62
CA TYR A 128 -10.97 -3.74 -32.75
C TYR A 128 -12.10 -4.10 -31.79
N ARG A 129 -12.53 -5.37 -31.79
CA ARG A 129 -13.45 -5.93 -30.80
C ARG A 129 -12.73 -7.05 -30.03
N PRO A 130 -12.59 -6.94 -28.70
CA PRO A 130 -12.02 -8.03 -27.91
C PRO A 130 -12.91 -9.26 -28.00
N VAL A 131 -12.30 -10.44 -27.89
CA VAL A 131 -13.00 -11.73 -27.89
C VAL A 131 -14.12 -11.71 -26.84
N ALA A 132 -15.37 -11.84 -27.28
CA ALA A 132 -16.48 -12.09 -26.39
C ALA A 132 -16.42 -13.55 -25.90
N ILE A 133 -16.90 -13.81 -24.69
CA ILE A 133 -16.96 -15.17 -24.12
C ILE A 133 -17.74 -16.06 -25.11
N GLY A 134 -17.04 -16.96 -25.81
CA GLY A 134 -17.62 -17.92 -26.76
C GLY A 134 -17.22 -17.77 -28.24
N SER A 135 -16.50 -16.71 -28.66
CA SER A 135 -15.92 -16.61 -30.01
C SER A 135 -14.41 -16.81 -29.98
N THR A 136 -13.80 -17.37 -31.03
CA THR A 136 -12.34 -17.58 -31.10
C THR A 136 -11.63 -16.61 -32.05
N GLU A 137 -12.37 -15.76 -32.76
CA GLU A 137 -11.80 -14.88 -33.79
C GLU A 137 -11.65 -13.44 -33.32
N TRP A 138 -10.44 -12.91 -33.46
CA TRP A 138 -10.15 -11.48 -33.32
C TRP A 138 -10.59 -10.75 -34.58
N HIS A 139 -11.33 -9.64 -34.44
CA HIS A 139 -11.69 -8.78 -35.57
C HIS A 139 -11.18 -7.34 -35.34
N GLY A 140 -10.66 -6.73 -36.41
CA GLY A 140 -10.18 -5.34 -36.43
C GLY A 140 -8.67 -5.17 -36.25
N VAL A 141 -8.20 -3.92 -36.18
CA VAL A 141 -6.78 -3.56 -36.11
C VAL A 141 -6.49 -2.84 -34.80
N ARG A 142 -5.66 -3.43 -33.93
CA ARG A 142 -5.09 -2.75 -32.77
C ARG A 142 -3.61 -3.06 -32.68
N PHE A 143 -2.78 -2.05 -32.84
CA PHE A 143 -1.34 -2.22 -32.65
C PHE A 143 -1.07 -2.50 -31.17
N PHE A 144 -0.18 -3.46 -30.91
CA PHE A 144 0.24 -3.85 -29.56
C PHE A 144 -0.92 -4.30 -28.64
N ALA A 145 -1.93 -5.00 -29.17
CA ALA A 145 -3.14 -5.40 -28.42
C ALA A 145 -2.83 -5.99 -27.03
N ASP A 146 -1.98 -7.03 -26.96
CA ASP A 146 -1.58 -7.67 -25.69
C ASP A 146 -0.93 -6.70 -24.70
N PHE A 147 -0.09 -5.78 -25.20
CA PHE A 147 0.56 -4.77 -24.35
C PHE A 147 -0.47 -3.78 -23.81
N VAL A 148 -1.40 -3.34 -24.66
CA VAL A 148 -2.43 -2.40 -24.23
C VAL A 148 -3.35 -3.05 -23.21
N ASP A 149 -3.81 -4.28 -23.44
CA ASP A 149 -4.71 -4.98 -22.52
C ASP A 149 -4.01 -5.27 -21.18
N ARG A 150 -2.71 -5.58 -21.21
CA ARG A 150 -1.87 -5.77 -20.02
C ARG A 150 -1.63 -4.48 -19.23
N TYR A 151 -1.47 -3.33 -19.88
CA TYR A 151 -1.04 -2.07 -19.25
C TYR A 151 -2.07 -0.93 -19.35
N GLN A 152 -3.34 -1.25 -19.61
CA GLN A 152 -4.43 -0.27 -19.78
C GLN A 152 -4.66 0.61 -18.54
N SER A 153 -4.35 0.10 -17.35
CA SER A 153 -4.50 0.78 -16.06
C SER A 153 -3.16 1.17 -15.40
N VAL A 154 -2.03 0.88 -16.05
CA VAL A 154 -0.69 1.00 -15.46
C VAL A 154 0.01 2.24 -15.99
N GLN A 155 0.27 3.23 -15.13
CA GLN A 155 1.11 4.39 -15.47
C GLN A 155 2.59 3.98 -15.59
N PHE A 156 3.38 4.75 -16.35
CA PHE A 156 4.80 4.46 -16.58
C PHE A 156 5.59 4.32 -15.27
N ARG A 157 5.31 5.18 -14.28
CA ARG A 157 5.95 5.14 -12.95
C ARG A 157 5.65 3.87 -12.14
N ARG A 158 4.62 3.09 -12.50
CA ARG A 158 4.23 1.84 -11.83
C ARG A 158 4.83 0.59 -12.50
N LEU A 159 5.58 0.76 -13.59
CA LEU A 159 6.27 -0.36 -14.23
C LEU A 159 7.33 -0.92 -13.27
N PRO A 160 7.66 -2.23 -13.38
CA PRO A 160 8.62 -2.90 -12.50
C PRO A 160 10.00 -2.24 -12.39
N VAL A 161 10.46 -1.58 -13.46
CA VAL A 161 11.76 -0.90 -13.48
C VAL A 161 11.72 0.45 -12.76
N MET A 162 10.52 1.05 -12.60
CA MET A 162 10.34 2.37 -12.00
C MET A 162 9.90 2.26 -10.54
N GLU A 163 8.75 1.62 -10.27
CA GLU A 163 8.21 1.43 -8.90
C GLU A 163 8.10 2.72 -8.05
N MET A 164 7.90 3.87 -8.68
CA MET A 164 7.93 5.19 -8.02
C MET A 164 6.54 5.70 -7.66
N SER A 165 6.42 6.29 -6.47
CA SER A 165 5.29 7.17 -6.16
C SER A 165 5.26 8.37 -7.10
N GLU A 166 4.12 9.06 -7.15
CA GLU A 166 3.97 10.25 -7.98
C GLU A 166 4.97 11.36 -7.59
N LEU A 167 5.17 11.56 -6.29
CA LEU A 167 6.12 12.53 -5.76
C LEU A 167 7.57 12.16 -6.12
N GLU A 168 7.95 10.88 -5.99
CA GLU A 168 9.28 10.40 -6.40
C GLU A 168 9.50 10.59 -7.90
N PHE A 169 8.51 10.29 -8.73
CA PHE A 169 8.62 10.45 -10.18
C PHE A 169 8.81 11.91 -10.60
N TYR A 170 8.08 12.86 -10.00
CA TYR A 170 8.27 14.29 -10.28
C TYR A 170 9.53 14.88 -9.64
N SER A 171 10.05 14.26 -8.59
CA SER A 171 11.33 14.66 -7.98
C SER A 171 12.53 13.93 -8.59
N TRP A 172 12.32 13.06 -9.57
CA TRP A 172 13.40 12.31 -10.21
C TRP A 172 14.33 13.23 -11.02
N TRP A 173 15.61 12.85 -11.09
CA TRP A 173 16.66 13.70 -11.66
C TRP A 173 16.44 14.09 -13.14
N PRO A 174 15.82 13.28 -14.03
CA PRO A 174 15.66 13.68 -15.42
C PRO A 174 14.80 14.94 -15.56
N LEU A 175 13.70 15.02 -14.82
CA LEU A 175 12.86 16.23 -14.82
C LEU A 175 13.62 17.42 -14.27
N ARG A 176 14.39 17.24 -13.18
CA ARG A 176 15.22 18.31 -12.60
C ARG A 176 16.23 18.84 -13.63
N VAL A 177 16.91 17.97 -14.37
CA VAL A 177 17.86 18.37 -15.42
C VAL A 177 17.18 19.14 -16.53
N VAL A 178 16.02 18.67 -17.01
CA VAL A 178 15.26 19.38 -18.06
C VAL A 178 14.77 20.75 -17.56
N LEU A 179 14.29 20.84 -16.32
CA LEU A 179 13.87 22.11 -15.71
C LEU A 179 15.05 23.07 -15.53
N LEU A 180 16.21 22.60 -15.08
CA LEU A 180 17.43 23.41 -14.96
C LEU A 180 17.92 23.88 -16.33
N ALA A 181 17.90 23.02 -17.34
CA ALA A 181 18.22 23.39 -18.72
C ALA A 181 17.25 24.44 -19.26
N PHE A 182 15.96 24.30 -18.95
CA PHE A 182 14.93 25.28 -19.31
C PHE A 182 15.14 26.62 -18.61
N VAL A 183 15.47 26.62 -17.32
CA VAL A 183 15.84 27.83 -16.57
C VAL A 183 17.07 28.51 -17.17
N ALA A 184 18.14 27.75 -17.45
CA ALA A 184 19.35 28.27 -18.08
C ALA A 184 19.05 28.84 -19.48
N ASN A 185 18.17 28.20 -20.25
CA ASN A 185 17.71 28.69 -21.55
C ASN A 185 16.94 30.01 -21.38
N MET A 186 15.99 30.07 -20.45
CA MET A 186 15.22 31.28 -20.16
C MET A 186 16.10 32.43 -19.71
N ILE A 187 17.07 32.21 -18.82
CA ILE A 187 18.02 33.23 -18.37
C ILE A 187 18.84 33.74 -19.57
N THR A 188 19.44 32.83 -20.34
CA THR A 188 20.28 33.18 -21.49
C THR A 188 19.48 33.93 -22.55
N ALA A 189 18.29 33.46 -22.89
CA ALA A 189 17.40 34.11 -23.84
C ALA A 189 16.97 35.51 -23.34
N THR A 190 16.66 35.68 -22.06
CA THR A 190 16.29 36.97 -21.46
C THR A 190 17.44 37.97 -21.57
N VAL A 191 18.63 37.56 -21.10
CA VAL A 191 19.83 38.42 -21.12
C VAL A 191 20.24 38.76 -22.54
N ARG A 192 20.15 37.84 -23.50
CA ARG A 192 20.66 38.08 -24.86
C ARG A 192 19.64 38.68 -25.82
N ARG A 193 18.34 38.43 -25.65
CA ARG A 193 17.31 38.85 -26.62
C ARG A 193 16.49 40.05 -26.19
N ILE A 194 16.31 40.28 -24.89
CA ILE A 194 15.42 41.32 -24.36
C ILE A 194 16.24 42.52 -23.88
N GLU A 195 15.93 43.72 -24.36
CA GLU A 195 16.55 44.95 -23.86
C GLU A 195 15.98 45.31 -22.49
N PHE A 196 16.85 45.59 -21.51
CA PHE A 196 16.50 46.07 -20.17
C PHE A 196 16.03 47.53 -20.22
N ARG A 197 14.90 47.74 -20.90
CA ARG A 197 14.21 49.02 -21.01
C ARG A 197 12.87 48.91 -20.32
N PHE A 198 12.41 50.00 -19.73
CA PHE A 198 11.11 50.07 -19.04
C PHE A 198 9.94 49.54 -19.87
N VAL A 199 9.94 49.78 -21.18
CA VAL A 199 8.90 49.28 -22.12
C VAL A 199 8.81 47.75 -22.13
N ASN A 200 9.90 47.04 -21.82
CA ASN A 200 9.97 45.58 -21.79
C ASN A 200 9.84 45.00 -20.39
N ILE A 201 9.58 45.80 -19.35
CA ILE A 201 9.51 45.30 -17.97
C ILE A 201 8.51 44.17 -17.84
N GLY A 202 7.34 44.22 -18.48
CA GLY A 202 6.37 43.12 -18.47
C GLY A 202 6.93 41.78 -18.94
N VAL A 203 7.66 41.74 -20.07
CA VAL A 203 8.26 40.49 -20.56
C VAL A 203 9.37 40.01 -19.63
N LEU A 204 10.18 40.93 -19.09
CA LEU A 204 11.20 40.61 -18.10
C LEU A 204 10.56 40.01 -16.84
N THR A 205 9.46 40.59 -16.35
CA THR A 205 8.72 40.10 -15.19
C THR A 205 8.12 38.71 -15.44
N VAL A 206 7.58 38.44 -16.64
CA VAL A 206 7.09 37.09 -17.00
C VAL A 206 8.23 36.07 -17.01
N HIS A 207 9.35 36.39 -17.67
CA HIS A 207 10.49 35.48 -17.74
C HIS A 207 11.08 35.19 -16.35
N SER A 208 11.26 36.23 -15.54
CA SER A 208 11.70 36.08 -14.15
C SER A 208 10.70 35.26 -13.33
N GLY A 209 9.40 35.49 -13.50
CA GLY A 209 8.36 34.70 -12.85
C GLY A 209 8.43 33.20 -13.19
N ILE A 210 8.59 32.85 -14.47
CA ILE A 210 8.78 31.46 -14.93
C ILE A 210 10.02 30.82 -14.28
N ILE A 211 11.15 31.55 -14.27
CA ILE A 211 12.40 31.07 -13.64
C ILE A 211 12.19 30.84 -12.14
N THR A 212 11.56 31.77 -11.45
CA THR A 212 11.27 31.68 -10.02
C THR A 212 10.38 30.48 -9.69
N ILE A 213 9.34 30.22 -10.50
CA ILE A 213 8.47 29.04 -10.34
C ILE A 213 9.27 27.75 -10.53
N ALA A 214 10.08 27.67 -11.60
CA ALA A 214 10.84 26.47 -11.90
C ALA A 214 11.87 26.15 -10.80
N LEU A 215 12.62 27.15 -10.35
CA LEU A 215 13.56 27.00 -9.23
C LEU A 215 12.85 26.67 -7.91
N GLY A 216 11.75 27.37 -7.61
CA GLY A 216 10.91 27.08 -6.44
C GLY A 216 10.38 25.65 -6.45
N SER A 217 10.00 25.12 -7.61
CA SER A 217 9.53 23.74 -7.77
C SER A 217 10.63 22.71 -7.53
N ILE A 218 11.87 22.98 -7.98
CA ILE A 218 13.03 22.12 -7.71
C ILE A 218 13.32 22.09 -6.20
N VAL A 219 13.34 23.25 -5.55
CA VAL A 219 13.56 23.37 -4.09
C VAL A 219 12.44 22.65 -3.32
N TYR A 220 11.19 22.89 -3.71
CA TYR A 220 10.01 22.25 -3.11
C TYR A 220 10.13 20.72 -3.21
N GLY A 221 10.35 20.17 -4.40
CA GLY A 221 10.48 18.72 -4.59
C GLY A 221 11.70 18.08 -3.91
N ALA A 222 12.73 18.85 -3.55
CA ALA A 222 13.91 18.33 -2.88
C ALA A 222 13.82 18.34 -1.34
N LEU A 223 13.14 19.35 -0.78
CA LEU A 223 13.08 19.58 0.68
C LEU A 223 11.74 19.16 1.30
N LYS A 224 10.72 18.94 0.48
CA LYS A 224 9.38 18.57 0.92
C LYS A 224 9.41 17.27 1.71
N GLN A 225 8.75 17.31 2.85
CA GLN A 225 8.46 16.21 3.76
C GLN A 225 6.97 16.26 4.03
N GLU A 226 6.32 15.12 3.82
CA GLU A 226 4.92 14.92 4.14
C GLU A 226 4.78 13.61 4.89
N GLY A 227 3.84 13.58 5.82
CA GLY A 227 3.61 12.42 6.66
C GLY A 227 2.39 12.59 7.54
N ASP A 228 2.24 11.65 8.45
CA ASP A 228 1.16 11.62 9.43
C ASP A 228 1.77 11.55 10.83
N MET A 229 1.20 12.30 11.76
CA MET A 229 1.49 12.26 13.18
C MET A 229 0.25 11.78 13.91
N LEU A 230 0.38 10.67 14.63
CA LEU A 230 -0.69 10.19 15.48
C LEU A 230 -0.49 10.76 16.89
N LEU A 231 -1.54 11.37 17.43
CA LEU A 231 -1.57 11.83 18.82
C LEU A 231 -2.64 11.05 19.57
N GLN A 232 -2.26 10.45 20.71
CA GLN A 232 -3.19 9.76 21.59
C GLN A 232 -3.79 10.73 22.61
N ALA A 233 -5.03 10.50 23.02
CA ALA A 233 -5.64 11.21 24.14
C ALA A 233 -5.16 10.60 25.47
N GLY A 234 -4.99 11.42 26.51
CA GLY A 234 -4.74 10.92 27.86
C GLY A 234 -6.01 10.34 28.49
N PRO A 235 -5.90 9.65 29.64
CA PRO A 235 -7.05 9.14 30.37
C PRO A 235 -8.02 10.28 30.73
N PRO A 236 -9.35 10.04 30.70
CA PRO A 236 -10.34 11.03 31.10
C PRO A 236 -10.25 11.35 32.59
N ASP A 237 -10.42 12.62 32.92
CA ASP A 237 -10.59 13.09 34.30
C ASP A 237 -12.00 12.79 34.83
N ALA A 238 -12.27 13.16 36.08
CA ALA A 238 -13.57 12.96 36.73
C ALA A 238 -14.75 13.65 36.02
N THR A 239 -14.47 14.64 35.14
CA THR A 239 -15.48 15.35 34.34
C THR A 239 -15.67 14.75 32.94
N GLY A 240 -14.93 13.68 32.61
CA GLY A 240 -14.94 13.07 31.29
C GLY A 240 -14.12 13.83 30.24
N LYS A 241 -13.26 14.77 30.66
CA LYS A 241 -12.33 15.46 29.77
C LYS A 241 -10.99 14.69 29.75
N PRO A 242 -10.46 14.29 28.58
CA PRO A 242 -9.18 13.62 28.50
C PRO A 242 -8.10 14.56 29.02
N SER A 243 -7.21 14.00 29.84
CA SER A 243 -5.95 14.63 30.18
C SER A 243 -5.05 14.73 28.93
N PRO A 244 -4.01 15.59 28.95
CA PRO A 244 -3.09 15.70 27.84
C PRO A 244 -2.42 14.34 27.53
N GLY A 245 -2.43 13.94 26.27
CA GLY A 245 -1.79 12.71 25.81
C GLY A 245 -0.26 12.68 25.96
N PRO A 246 0.40 11.58 25.59
CA PRO A 246 1.86 11.55 25.49
C PRO A 246 2.39 12.62 24.53
N ALA A 247 3.61 13.08 24.76
CA ALA A 247 4.26 14.07 23.89
C ALA A 247 4.87 13.38 22.68
N GLU A 248 4.42 13.78 21.49
CA GLU A 248 4.94 13.29 20.23
C GLU A 248 6.00 14.24 19.68
N ARG A 249 7.13 13.66 19.28
CA ARG A 249 8.35 14.38 18.88
C ARG A 249 8.61 14.32 17.39
N GLY A 250 7.69 13.80 16.60
CA GLY A 250 7.94 13.52 15.19
C GLY A 250 6.71 13.02 14.44
N PHE A 251 6.91 12.68 13.18
CA PHE A 251 5.86 12.19 12.29
C PHE A 251 6.37 11.11 11.35
N TYR A 252 5.46 10.27 10.83
CA TYR A 252 5.76 9.17 9.92
C TYR A 252 5.60 9.59 8.46
N ASP A 253 6.65 9.47 7.64
CA ASP A 253 6.70 9.82 6.22
C ASP A 253 5.64 9.07 5.41
N ASN A 254 4.93 9.78 4.53
CA ASN A 254 3.88 9.18 3.69
C ASN A 254 4.42 8.33 2.53
N THR A 255 5.69 8.52 2.17
CA THR A 255 6.29 7.91 0.98
C THR A 255 7.40 6.92 1.32
N ARG A 256 8.28 7.28 2.26
CA ARG A 256 9.48 6.51 2.59
C ARG A 256 9.21 5.49 3.67
N VAL A 257 9.80 4.31 3.47
CA VAL A 257 9.64 3.16 4.36
C VAL A 257 10.95 2.78 5.05
N ALA A 258 10.83 2.11 6.19
CA ALA A 258 11.93 1.66 7.01
C ALA A 258 11.68 0.24 7.51
N LEU A 259 12.78 -0.48 7.73
CA LEU A 259 12.81 -1.64 8.60
C LEU A 259 13.12 -1.14 10.01
N TRP A 260 12.19 -1.38 10.93
CA TRP A 260 12.38 -1.13 12.35
C TRP A 260 12.88 -2.41 12.98
N VAL A 261 13.98 -2.34 13.72
CA VAL A 261 14.62 -3.50 14.36
C VAL A 261 14.91 -3.17 15.82
N ARG A 262 14.65 -4.10 16.72
CA ARG A 262 15.15 -4.06 18.10
C ARG A 262 15.77 -5.40 18.47
N GLN A 263 16.75 -5.36 19.35
CA GLN A 263 17.42 -6.56 19.84
C GLN A 263 17.31 -6.61 21.37
N SER A 264 16.79 -7.73 21.86
CA SER A 264 16.75 -8.03 23.28
C SER A 264 17.97 -8.86 23.68
N PRO A 265 18.57 -8.58 24.85
CA PRO A 265 19.68 -9.38 25.37
C PRO A 265 19.22 -10.81 25.70
N PRO A 266 20.16 -11.76 25.87
CA PRO A 266 19.84 -13.11 26.30
C PRO A 266 19.07 -13.13 27.64
N PRO A 267 18.22 -14.15 27.89
CA PRO A 267 17.49 -14.27 29.15
C PRO A 267 18.44 -14.23 30.36
N GLY A 268 18.28 -13.23 31.23
CA GLY A 268 19.08 -13.06 32.45
C GLY A 268 20.05 -11.87 32.43
N GLU A 269 20.30 -11.27 31.27
CA GLU A 269 21.19 -10.11 31.14
C GLU A 269 20.37 -8.81 31.02
N LYS A 270 20.63 -7.82 31.90
CA LYS A 270 19.93 -6.53 31.88
C LYS A 270 20.68 -5.57 30.95
N SER A 271 20.13 -5.30 29.77
CA SER A 271 20.62 -4.20 28.92
C SER A 271 19.74 -2.96 29.09
N GLY A 272 20.36 -1.78 29.20
CA GLY A 272 19.65 -0.49 29.30
C GLY A 272 18.94 -0.07 28.00
N HIS A 273 19.15 -0.79 26.90
CA HIS A 273 18.66 -0.45 25.56
C HIS A 273 17.64 -1.46 24.99
N ALA A 274 17.25 -2.49 25.75
CA ALA A 274 16.36 -3.58 25.30
C ALA A 274 14.98 -3.14 24.78
N HIS A 275 14.62 -1.85 24.89
CA HIS A 275 13.31 -1.33 24.52
C HIS A 275 13.31 -0.27 23.41
N SER A 276 14.48 0.16 22.92
CA SER A 276 14.54 1.16 21.84
C SER A 276 14.54 0.51 20.46
N TRP A 277 13.76 1.08 19.54
CA TRP A 277 13.77 0.68 18.14
C TRP A 277 14.87 1.41 17.36
N GLU A 278 15.61 0.67 16.54
CA GLU A 278 16.48 1.19 15.49
C GLU A 278 15.73 1.27 14.16
N GLN A 279 15.78 2.41 13.49
CA GLN A 279 15.15 2.60 12.19
C GLN A 279 16.19 2.53 11.07
N ARG A 280 16.06 1.53 10.19
CA ARG A 280 16.87 1.38 8.97
C ARG A 280 16.07 1.81 7.75
N ARG A 281 16.43 2.95 7.16
CA ARG A 281 15.73 3.49 5.98
C ARG A 281 15.92 2.54 4.79
N LEU A 282 14.84 2.20 4.10
CA LEU A 282 14.88 1.33 2.94
C LEU A 282 14.80 2.16 1.66
N SER A 283 15.68 1.87 0.70
CA SER A 283 15.67 2.43 -0.66
C SER A 283 15.47 1.30 -1.67
N GLY A 284 14.77 1.58 -2.77
CA GLY A 284 14.55 0.58 -3.83
C GLY A 284 13.55 -0.53 -3.47
N VAL A 285 12.76 -0.38 -2.41
CA VAL A 285 11.64 -1.29 -2.11
C VAL A 285 10.56 -1.12 -3.18
N PRO A 286 10.07 -2.21 -3.80
CA PRO A 286 8.99 -2.12 -4.78
C PRO A 286 7.70 -1.56 -4.17
N ARG A 287 6.74 -1.13 -5.01
CA ARG A 287 5.50 -0.48 -4.55
C ARG A 287 4.23 -1.01 -5.19
N TYR A 288 4.30 -1.43 -6.44
CA TYR A 288 3.14 -1.77 -7.27
C TYR A 288 3.13 -3.21 -7.76
N ASN A 289 4.28 -3.89 -7.77
CA ASN A 289 4.38 -5.28 -8.24
C ASN A 289 4.88 -6.21 -7.13
N SER A 290 4.51 -7.48 -7.24
CA SER A 290 4.93 -8.55 -6.33
C SER A 290 6.21 -9.24 -6.78
N TYR A 291 7.06 -9.60 -5.83
CA TYR A 291 8.35 -10.25 -6.02
C TYR A 291 8.55 -11.35 -4.98
N ASN A 292 8.92 -12.54 -5.44
CA ASN A 292 9.28 -13.70 -4.66
C ASN A 292 8.28 -13.99 -3.53
N LEU A 293 6.99 -14.13 -3.87
CA LEU A 293 5.92 -14.38 -2.91
C LEU A 293 6.12 -15.71 -2.17
N GLY A 294 6.85 -16.64 -2.78
CA GLY A 294 7.28 -17.90 -2.20
C GLY A 294 8.57 -17.85 -1.38
N ALA A 295 9.18 -16.68 -1.12
CA ALA A 295 10.51 -16.59 -0.49
C ALA A 295 10.67 -17.48 0.75
N ALA A 296 9.79 -17.31 1.75
CA ALA A 296 9.81 -18.11 2.98
C ALA A 296 9.32 -19.56 2.77
N ALA A 297 8.40 -19.80 1.83
CA ALA A 297 7.86 -21.14 1.57
C ALA A 297 8.86 -22.03 0.82
N SER A 298 9.71 -21.44 -0.02
CA SER A 298 10.74 -22.15 -0.81
C SER A 298 11.85 -22.76 0.05
N GLU A 299 12.09 -22.21 1.25
CA GLU A 299 12.99 -22.83 2.23
C GLU A 299 12.35 -24.05 2.92
N VAL A 300 11.01 -24.13 2.97
CA VAL A 300 10.28 -25.00 3.91
C VAL A 300 9.17 -25.85 3.25
N GLY A 301 9.21 -26.08 1.94
CA GLY A 301 8.24 -26.99 1.32
C GLY A 301 8.09 -26.87 -0.20
N PRO A 302 7.25 -27.74 -0.81
CA PRO A 302 7.00 -27.72 -2.25
C PRO A 302 6.32 -26.42 -2.69
N ALA A 303 6.63 -25.98 -3.92
CA ALA A 303 6.32 -24.68 -4.51
C ALA A 303 4.81 -24.31 -4.66
N GLY A 304 3.89 -25.03 -4.02
CA GLY A 304 2.44 -24.82 -4.11
C GLY A 304 1.73 -24.56 -2.78
N ALA A 305 2.42 -24.54 -1.64
CA ALA A 305 1.78 -24.39 -0.33
C ALA A 305 0.98 -23.09 -0.17
N PHE A 306 1.35 -22.03 -0.92
CA PHE A 306 0.67 -20.74 -0.96
C PHE A 306 0.37 -20.34 -2.42
N ALA A 307 -0.51 -21.13 -3.06
CA ALA A 307 -0.97 -20.84 -4.42
C ALA A 307 -1.51 -19.40 -4.53
N GLN A 308 -1.01 -18.67 -5.53
CA GLN A 308 -1.46 -17.31 -5.82
C GLN A 308 -2.70 -17.36 -6.73
N PRO A 309 -3.57 -16.34 -6.69
CA PRO A 309 -4.69 -16.24 -7.63
C PRO A 309 -4.21 -16.28 -9.09
N GLU A 310 -5.03 -16.88 -9.96
CA GLU A 310 -4.74 -16.94 -11.39
C GLU A 310 -4.50 -15.53 -11.97
N GLY A 311 -3.47 -15.41 -12.81
CA GLY A 311 -3.08 -14.13 -13.42
C GLY A 311 -2.23 -13.21 -12.52
N LYS A 312 -2.06 -13.49 -11.22
CA LYS A 312 -1.11 -12.72 -10.40
C LYS A 312 0.31 -13.06 -10.82
N ARG A 313 1.06 -12.04 -11.23
CA ARG A 313 2.45 -12.18 -11.64
C ARG A 313 3.39 -12.02 -10.44
N ASP A 314 4.23 -13.03 -10.23
CA ASP A 314 5.44 -12.92 -9.42
C ASP A 314 6.62 -12.59 -10.35
N LEU A 315 7.34 -11.50 -10.05
CA LEU A 315 8.47 -11.04 -10.87
C LEU A 315 9.80 -11.72 -10.51
N GLY A 316 9.80 -12.66 -9.57
CA GLY A 316 10.97 -13.45 -9.19
C GLY A 316 11.77 -12.81 -8.05
N PRO A 317 13.06 -13.19 -7.89
CA PRO A 317 13.84 -12.85 -6.71
C PRO A 317 14.05 -11.34 -6.57
N LEU A 318 13.93 -10.85 -5.33
CA LEU A 318 14.30 -9.50 -4.93
C LEU A 318 15.58 -9.56 -4.10
N GLY A 319 16.38 -8.50 -4.14
CA GLY A 319 17.63 -8.44 -3.38
C GLY A 319 18.00 -7.00 -3.07
N VAL A 320 17.40 -6.46 -2.00
CA VAL A 320 17.69 -5.10 -1.53
C VAL A 320 18.37 -5.18 -0.17
N ASP A 321 19.60 -4.70 -0.08
CA ASP A 321 20.34 -4.67 1.18
C ASP A 321 19.79 -3.60 2.12
N VAL A 322 19.67 -3.93 3.40
CA VAL A 322 19.22 -2.97 4.42
C VAL A 322 20.47 -2.30 5.02
N PRO A 323 20.64 -0.98 4.85
CA PRO A 323 21.83 -0.29 5.33
C PRO A 323 21.86 -0.24 6.86
N ILE A 324 23.05 -0.39 7.45
CA ILE A 324 23.29 -0.13 8.87
C ILE A 324 23.38 1.40 9.04
N PRO A 325 22.56 2.00 9.93
CA PRO A 325 22.60 3.44 10.16
C PRO A 325 23.92 3.82 10.86
N PRO A 326 24.52 4.97 10.53
CA PRO A 326 25.71 5.44 11.24
C PRO A 326 25.37 5.78 12.69
N SER A 327 26.02 5.11 13.63
CA SER A 327 25.91 5.39 15.06
C SER A 327 26.66 6.69 15.41
N PRO A 328 26.12 7.56 16.29
CA PRO A 328 26.87 8.67 16.86
C PRO A 328 28.15 8.15 17.56
N PRO A 329 29.26 8.89 17.51
CA PRO A 329 30.49 8.50 18.21
C PRO A 329 30.22 8.26 19.70
N GLY A 330 30.52 7.05 20.20
CA GLY A 330 30.35 6.67 21.60
C GLY A 330 28.94 6.19 22.00
N ALA A 331 27.97 6.18 21.09
CA ALA A 331 26.67 5.55 21.35
C ALA A 331 26.72 4.04 21.05
N PRO A 332 26.30 3.16 21.98
CA PRO A 332 26.21 1.73 21.70
C PRO A 332 25.16 1.45 20.62
N ALA A 333 25.46 0.51 19.72
CA ALA A 333 24.52 0.07 18.70
C ALA A 333 23.33 -0.64 19.36
N ILE A 334 22.11 -0.34 18.89
CA ILE A 334 20.88 -1.00 19.37
C ILE A 334 20.83 -2.44 18.87
N VAL A 335 21.27 -2.67 17.64
CA VAL A 335 21.40 -4.00 17.02
C VAL A 335 22.88 -4.27 16.74
N GLY A 336 23.35 -5.46 17.09
CA GLY A 336 24.73 -5.87 16.84
C GLY A 336 25.12 -5.80 15.36
N ASP A 337 26.33 -5.33 15.08
CA ASP A 337 26.90 -5.24 13.72
C ASP A 337 27.13 -6.62 13.07
N ASP A 338 27.00 -7.68 13.85
CA ASP A 338 27.07 -9.06 13.38
C ASP A 338 25.82 -9.49 12.59
N LEU A 339 24.71 -8.76 12.69
CA LEU A 339 23.47 -9.07 11.98
C LEU A 339 23.32 -8.29 10.68
N ARG A 340 23.00 -9.02 9.60
CA ARG A 340 22.68 -8.45 8.29
C ARG A 340 21.24 -8.76 7.90
N PHE A 341 20.59 -7.76 7.32
CA PHE A 341 19.21 -7.86 6.86
C PHE A 341 19.16 -7.59 5.36
N ARG A 342 18.44 -8.42 4.63
CA ARG A 342 18.23 -8.27 3.19
C ARG A 342 16.77 -8.49 2.85
N ILE A 343 16.21 -7.66 1.99
CA ILE A 343 14.85 -7.84 1.49
C ILE A 343 14.92 -8.79 0.30
N VAL A 344 14.23 -9.93 0.43
CA VAL A 344 14.25 -11.03 -0.53
C VAL A 344 12.91 -11.28 -1.21
N GLY A 345 11.85 -10.61 -0.75
CA GLY A 345 10.51 -10.67 -1.33
C GLY A 345 9.66 -9.47 -0.94
N TYR A 346 8.63 -9.19 -1.73
CA TYR A 346 7.69 -8.09 -1.51
C TYR A 346 6.33 -8.45 -2.12
N ALA A 347 5.26 -8.25 -1.36
CA ALA A 347 3.89 -8.38 -1.85
C ALA A 347 3.24 -7.00 -1.85
N ASP A 348 2.78 -6.50 -3.01
CA ASP A 348 2.18 -5.16 -3.15
C ASP A 348 0.81 -5.05 -2.45
N TYR A 349 0.02 -6.12 -2.50
CA TYR A 349 -1.32 -6.18 -1.92
C TYR A 349 -1.67 -7.63 -1.57
N ALA A 350 -1.49 -8.02 -0.32
CA ALA A 350 -1.67 -9.40 0.13
C ALA A 350 -2.26 -9.50 1.54
N ARG A 351 -2.77 -10.68 1.86
CA ARG A 351 -3.06 -11.12 3.23
C ARG A 351 -2.00 -12.13 3.63
N LEU A 352 -1.49 -12.02 4.84
CA LEU A 352 -0.61 -13.06 5.39
C LEU A 352 -1.47 -14.23 5.84
N GLU A 353 -1.14 -15.41 5.33
CA GLU A 353 -1.74 -16.66 5.77
C GLU A 353 -0.66 -17.49 6.46
N SER A 354 -1.00 -18.07 7.61
CA SER A 354 -0.18 -19.10 8.24
C SER A 354 -0.63 -20.48 7.76
N ARG A 355 0.30 -21.30 7.29
CA ARG A 355 0.06 -22.71 6.98
C ARG A 355 1.16 -23.56 7.58
N TRP A 356 0.80 -24.78 8.00
CA TRP A 356 1.78 -25.79 8.36
C TRP A 356 2.35 -26.40 7.08
N VAL A 357 3.68 -26.46 7.00
CA VAL A 357 4.42 -27.02 5.85
C VAL A 357 5.53 -27.95 6.36
N ALA A 358 5.99 -28.87 5.52
CA ALA A 358 7.04 -29.81 5.87
C ALA A 358 8.41 -29.11 5.95
N ALA A 359 9.01 -29.04 7.14
CA ALA A 359 10.31 -28.43 7.33
C ALA A 359 11.41 -29.12 6.49
N PRO A 360 12.41 -28.37 6.00
CA PRO A 360 13.56 -28.98 5.35
C PRO A 360 14.36 -29.75 6.40
N ARG A 361 14.77 -30.98 6.10
CA ARG A 361 15.62 -31.80 6.98
C ARG A 361 17.01 -31.17 7.10
N VAL A 362 17.20 -30.21 8.01
CA VAL A 362 18.52 -29.65 8.34
C VAL A 362 18.92 -30.13 9.73
N GLY A 363 19.64 -31.25 9.77
CA GLY A 363 20.68 -31.62 10.76
C GLY A 363 20.36 -31.71 12.26
N ALA A 364 19.27 -31.16 12.76
CA ALA A 364 18.92 -31.18 14.18
C ALA A 364 17.81 -32.19 14.44
N ALA A 365 18.17 -33.28 15.11
CA ALA A 365 17.18 -34.16 15.75
C ALA A 365 16.46 -33.34 16.85
N GLY A 366 15.27 -32.82 16.57
CA GLY A 366 14.54 -32.02 17.55
C GLY A 366 13.11 -31.67 17.17
N THR A 367 12.15 -32.28 17.89
CA THR A 367 10.83 -31.73 18.25
C THR A 367 9.95 -31.14 17.14
N GLY A 368 9.98 -31.72 15.93
CA GLY A 368 9.02 -31.38 14.89
C GLY A 368 7.56 -31.59 15.32
N VAL A 369 6.67 -30.70 14.89
CA VAL A 369 5.22 -30.92 15.05
C VAL A 369 4.79 -31.89 13.96
N ARG A 370 4.13 -32.99 14.32
CA ARG A 370 3.62 -33.94 13.33
C ARG A 370 2.41 -33.37 12.61
N MET A 371 2.44 -33.42 11.29
CA MET A 371 1.33 -33.02 10.42
C MET A 371 0.93 -34.19 9.51
N ARG A 372 -0.37 -34.35 9.30
CA ARG A 372 -0.97 -35.33 8.40
C ARG A 372 -1.88 -34.63 7.41
N GLU A 373 -1.81 -35.02 6.15
CA GLU A 373 -2.66 -34.46 5.09
C GLU A 373 -3.76 -35.44 4.69
N VAL A 374 -4.97 -34.91 4.49
CA VAL A 374 -6.12 -35.68 3.99
C VAL A 374 -6.76 -34.90 2.86
N GLU A 375 -6.91 -35.52 1.70
CA GLU A 375 -7.44 -34.88 0.50
C GLU A 375 -8.89 -35.29 0.26
N ALA A 376 -9.79 -34.32 0.09
CA ALA A 376 -11.18 -34.58 -0.27
C ALA A 376 -11.39 -34.54 -1.79
N TYR A 377 -12.05 -35.57 -2.31
CA TYR A 377 -12.42 -35.70 -3.71
C TYR A 377 -13.94 -35.82 -3.84
N LEU A 378 -14.52 -35.03 -4.75
CA LEU A 378 -15.91 -35.18 -5.18
C LEU A 378 -15.97 -36.08 -6.42
N THR A 379 -16.72 -37.18 -6.33
CA THR A 379 -16.90 -38.13 -7.44
C THR A 379 -18.37 -38.23 -7.83
N ALA A 380 -18.65 -38.64 -9.07
CA ALA A 380 -19.97 -39.12 -9.42
C ALA A 380 -20.34 -40.32 -8.50
N PRO A 381 -21.63 -40.53 -8.16
CA PRO A 381 -22.04 -41.68 -7.34
C PRO A 381 -21.55 -42.98 -8.01
N GLN A 382 -20.70 -43.74 -7.32
CA GLN A 382 -20.03 -44.97 -7.80
C GLN A 382 -18.84 -44.81 -8.76
N GLY A 383 -18.36 -43.59 -9.05
CA GLY A 383 -17.16 -43.38 -9.87
C GLY A 383 -15.84 -43.63 -9.12
N GLU A 384 -14.85 -44.19 -9.81
CA GLU A 384 -13.45 -44.09 -9.38
C GLU A 384 -12.96 -42.64 -9.49
N VAL A 385 -12.06 -42.22 -8.59
CA VAL A 385 -11.41 -40.91 -8.70
C VAL A 385 -10.47 -40.97 -9.92
N PRO A 386 -10.63 -40.12 -10.95
CA PRO A 386 -9.69 -40.08 -12.07
C PRO A 386 -8.26 -39.86 -11.58
N ARG A 387 -7.27 -40.49 -12.21
CA ARG A 387 -5.85 -40.37 -11.79
C ARG A 387 -5.34 -38.93 -11.76
N ASP A 388 -5.90 -38.06 -12.61
CA ASP A 388 -5.52 -36.65 -12.73
C ASP A 388 -6.51 -35.70 -12.03
N ALA A 389 -7.41 -36.21 -11.19
CA ALA A 389 -8.34 -35.38 -10.45
C ALA A 389 -7.60 -34.49 -9.45
N THR A 390 -7.97 -33.21 -9.39
CA THR A 390 -7.48 -32.30 -8.35
C THR A 390 -8.35 -32.42 -7.09
N PRO A 391 -7.76 -32.45 -5.89
CA PRO A 391 -8.53 -32.49 -4.66
C PRO A 391 -9.33 -31.19 -4.51
N GLN A 392 -10.57 -31.30 -4.06
CA GLN A 392 -11.45 -30.16 -3.77
C GLN A 392 -10.96 -29.39 -2.54
N LYS A 393 -10.41 -30.10 -1.56
CA LYS A 393 -9.82 -29.52 -0.35
C LYS A 393 -8.74 -30.44 0.20
N VAL A 394 -7.66 -29.85 0.73
CA VAL A 394 -6.62 -30.54 1.47
C VAL A 394 -6.69 -30.11 2.93
N TYR A 395 -7.03 -31.05 3.81
CA TYR A 395 -7.02 -30.86 5.26
C TYR A 395 -5.63 -31.15 5.81
N ARG A 396 -5.17 -30.33 6.76
CA ARG A 396 -3.88 -30.49 7.44
C ARG A 396 -4.14 -30.60 8.93
N PHE A 397 -3.92 -31.78 9.47
CA PHE A 397 -4.15 -32.06 10.88
C PHE A 397 -2.82 -32.13 11.64
N LEU A 398 -2.86 -31.71 12.89
CA LEU A 398 -1.78 -31.87 13.87
C LEU A 398 -2.25 -32.88 14.92
N PRO A 399 -1.99 -34.20 14.76
CA PRO A 399 -2.61 -35.22 15.61
C PRO A 399 -2.31 -35.05 17.11
N ASP A 400 -1.14 -34.48 17.41
CA ASP A 400 -0.66 -34.25 18.77
C ASP A 400 -1.21 -32.95 19.41
N SER A 401 -2.00 -32.14 18.68
CA SER A 401 -2.57 -30.87 19.16
C SER A 401 -4.12 -30.89 19.11
N PRO A 402 -4.84 -30.79 20.24
CA PRO A 402 -6.31 -30.85 20.25
C PRO A 402 -7.00 -29.83 19.34
N SER A 403 -6.47 -28.60 19.22
CA SER A 403 -7.04 -27.59 18.33
C SER A 403 -6.64 -27.77 16.86
N GLY A 404 -5.49 -28.40 16.59
CA GLY A 404 -5.00 -28.67 15.23
C GLY A 404 -5.44 -30.02 14.67
N ARG A 405 -6.03 -30.89 15.49
CA ARG A 405 -6.43 -32.25 15.08
C ARG A 405 -7.87 -32.36 14.58
N VAL A 406 -8.63 -31.27 14.61
CA VAL A 406 -10.07 -31.24 14.30
C VAL A 406 -10.38 -30.16 13.28
N GLU A 407 -11.21 -30.48 12.29
CA GLU A 407 -11.87 -29.51 11.42
C GLU A 407 -13.38 -29.78 11.38
N VAL A 408 -14.20 -28.77 11.70
CA VAL A 408 -15.67 -28.88 11.66
C VAL A 408 -16.30 -27.74 10.85
N ILE A 409 -17.05 -28.12 9.82
CA ILE A 409 -17.99 -27.26 9.10
C ILE A 409 -19.43 -27.69 9.41
N GLU A 410 -20.43 -26.89 9.01
CA GLU A 410 -21.82 -27.05 9.44
C GLU A 410 -22.43 -28.46 9.25
N VAL A 411 -21.97 -29.22 8.26
CA VAL A 411 -22.51 -30.55 7.92
C VAL A 411 -21.49 -31.69 7.99
N PHE A 412 -20.24 -31.39 8.32
CA PHE A 412 -19.12 -32.32 8.18
C PHE A 412 -18.00 -32.01 9.18
N GLY A 413 -17.57 -33.03 9.92
CA GLY A 413 -16.47 -32.95 10.86
C GLY A 413 -15.44 -34.04 10.63
N VAL A 414 -14.16 -33.68 10.66
CA VAL A 414 -13.03 -34.62 10.59
C VAL A 414 -12.13 -34.42 11.79
N GLU A 415 -11.75 -35.51 12.43
CA GLU A 415 -10.76 -35.53 13.50
C GLU A 415 -9.68 -36.55 13.18
N TYR A 416 -8.42 -36.15 13.34
CA TYR A 416 -7.26 -37.00 13.11
C TYR A 416 -6.44 -37.12 14.39
N THR A 417 -6.43 -38.29 15.01
CA THR A 417 -5.73 -38.56 16.27
C THR A 417 -4.55 -39.51 16.06
N ARG A 418 -3.72 -39.63 17.09
CA ARG A 418 -2.66 -40.62 17.17
C ARG A 418 -2.73 -41.32 18.51
N GLY A 419 -3.02 -42.62 18.49
CA GLY A 419 -3.20 -43.41 19.70
C GLY A 419 -4.45 -43.00 20.47
N MET A 420 -5.58 -42.81 19.78
CA MET A 420 -6.87 -42.61 20.43
C MET A 420 -7.11 -43.75 21.43
N ASP A 421 -7.53 -43.39 22.64
CA ASP A 421 -7.87 -44.33 23.69
C ASP A 421 -8.79 -45.45 23.13
N PRO A 422 -8.44 -46.74 23.28
CA PRO A 422 -9.19 -47.84 22.68
C PRO A 422 -10.66 -47.86 23.08
N ARG A 423 -10.95 -47.48 24.32
CA ARG A 423 -12.32 -47.41 24.83
C ARG A 423 -13.07 -46.26 24.17
N ARG A 424 -12.44 -45.08 24.00
CA ARG A 424 -13.04 -43.99 23.22
C ARG A 424 -13.37 -44.41 21.79
N TRP A 425 -12.47 -45.15 21.12
CA TRP A 425 -12.72 -45.67 19.78
C TRP A 425 -13.90 -46.67 19.74
N GLU A 426 -14.05 -47.49 20.78
CA GLU A 426 -15.21 -48.38 20.94
C GLU A 426 -16.51 -47.59 21.19
N GLU A 427 -16.47 -46.57 22.05
CA GLU A 427 -17.62 -45.68 22.31
C GLU A 427 -18.07 -44.99 21.02
N LEU A 428 -17.14 -44.54 20.17
CA LEU A 428 -17.45 -43.94 18.86
C LEU A 428 -18.07 -44.94 17.86
N GLN A 429 -17.86 -46.24 18.03
CA GLN A 429 -18.47 -47.30 17.21
C GLN A 429 -19.86 -47.71 17.68
N THR A 430 -20.28 -47.26 18.86
CA THR A 430 -21.58 -47.62 19.46
C THR A 430 -22.72 -47.52 18.44
N PRO A 431 -23.47 -48.60 18.19
CA PRO A 431 -24.57 -48.57 17.24
C PRO A 431 -25.68 -47.68 17.80
N LEU A 432 -26.17 -46.76 16.97
CA LEU A 432 -27.30 -45.90 17.31
C LEU A 432 -28.53 -46.37 16.54
N PRO A 433 -29.74 -46.32 17.14
CA PRO A 433 -30.98 -46.55 16.40
C PRO A 433 -31.11 -45.61 15.20
N ARG A 434 -31.78 -46.07 14.12
CA ARG A 434 -32.01 -45.23 12.93
C ARG A 434 -32.77 -43.96 13.31
N GLY A 435 -32.33 -42.81 12.81
CA GLY A 435 -32.97 -41.52 13.08
C GLY A 435 -32.42 -40.77 14.30
N VAL A 436 -31.51 -41.36 15.08
CA VAL A 436 -30.94 -40.71 16.26
C VAL A 436 -29.82 -39.74 15.88
N GLU A 437 -29.93 -38.50 16.35
CA GLU A 437 -28.93 -37.44 16.13
C GLU A 437 -27.99 -37.26 17.30
N HIS A 438 -28.45 -37.54 18.53
CA HIS A 438 -27.68 -37.36 19.74
C HIS A 438 -27.85 -38.56 20.66
N ALA A 439 -26.74 -39.03 21.24
CA ALA A 439 -26.76 -40.11 22.21
C ALA A 439 -25.78 -39.86 23.36
N LEU A 440 -26.14 -40.33 24.55
CA LEU A 440 -25.26 -40.38 25.72
C LEU A 440 -24.91 -41.83 26.03
N VAL A 441 -23.62 -42.16 26.07
CA VAL A 441 -23.13 -43.41 26.66
C VAL A 441 -22.87 -43.13 28.12
N VAL A 442 -23.65 -43.76 29.00
CA VAL A 442 -23.60 -43.51 30.45
C VAL A 442 -23.12 -44.75 31.14
N GLU A 443 -22.10 -44.58 31.98
CA GLU A 443 -21.50 -45.64 32.78
C GLU A 443 -21.42 -45.24 34.25
N HIS A 444 -21.74 -46.17 35.15
CA HIS A 444 -21.56 -46.02 36.58
C HIS A 444 -20.56 -47.09 37.06
N PRO A 445 -19.26 -46.75 37.18
CA PRO A 445 -18.21 -47.73 37.43
C PRO A 445 -18.41 -48.57 38.69
N ALA A 446 -19.00 -48.00 39.75
CA ALA A 446 -19.19 -48.70 41.02
C ALA A 446 -20.18 -49.88 40.93
N THR A 447 -21.17 -49.82 40.04
CA THR A 447 -22.14 -50.92 39.83
C THR A 447 -21.87 -51.71 38.54
N GLY A 448 -20.88 -51.29 37.74
CA GLY A 448 -20.64 -51.85 36.40
C GLY A 448 -21.76 -51.54 35.39
N PHE A 449 -22.69 -50.63 35.71
CA PHE A 449 -23.78 -50.27 34.80
C PHE A 449 -23.25 -49.52 33.58
N ARG A 450 -23.68 -49.90 32.38
CA ARG A 450 -23.40 -49.21 31.11
C ARG A 450 -24.62 -49.27 30.21
N SER A 451 -25.06 -48.12 29.69
CA SER A 451 -26.16 -48.05 28.73
C SER A 451 -25.99 -46.89 27.75
N VAL A 452 -26.66 -46.99 26.60
CA VAL A 452 -26.64 -45.99 25.53
C VAL A 452 -28.04 -45.41 25.42
N TYR A 453 -28.15 -44.10 25.64
CA TYR A 453 -29.41 -43.39 25.62
C TYR A 453 -29.49 -42.49 24.40
N PRO A 454 -30.37 -42.78 23.42
CA PRO A 454 -30.83 -41.78 22.46
C PRO A 454 -31.50 -40.64 23.23
N VAL A 455 -31.07 -39.41 22.98
CA VAL A 455 -31.51 -38.25 23.75
C VAL A 455 -31.95 -37.08 22.87
N GLN A 456 -32.93 -36.33 23.38
CA GLN A 456 -33.38 -35.05 22.85
C GLN A 456 -33.29 -33.96 23.93
N ALA A 457 -33.25 -32.69 23.53
CA ALA A 457 -33.30 -31.58 24.48
C ALA A 457 -34.61 -31.62 25.28
N GLY A 458 -34.53 -31.41 26.58
CA GLY A 458 -35.61 -31.55 27.57
C GLY A 458 -35.88 -32.99 28.05
N GLN A 459 -35.21 -34.01 27.48
CA GLN A 459 -35.48 -35.39 27.87
C GLN A 459 -34.86 -35.73 29.22
N ARG A 460 -35.66 -36.36 30.09
CA ARG A 460 -35.22 -36.96 31.35
C ARG A 460 -34.99 -38.45 31.21
N VAL A 461 -33.86 -38.94 31.72
CA VAL A 461 -33.39 -40.31 31.62
C VAL A 461 -32.99 -40.80 33.01
N ARG A 462 -33.58 -41.91 33.45
CA ARG A 462 -33.16 -42.61 34.67
C ARG A 462 -32.03 -43.59 34.34
N VAL A 463 -30.92 -43.52 35.07
CA VAL A 463 -29.71 -44.30 34.81
C VAL A 463 -29.83 -45.68 35.47
N GLY A 464 -30.63 -46.57 34.87
CA GLY A 464 -30.90 -47.91 35.41
C GLY A 464 -31.33 -47.88 36.88
N ASP A 465 -30.81 -48.81 37.67
CA ASP A 465 -31.03 -48.89 39.12
C ASP A 465 -29.95 -48.15 39.94
N THR A 466 -29.11 -47.32 39.31
CA THR A 466 -28.03 -46.58 39.99
C THR A 466 -28.55 -45.40 40.83
N GLY A 467 -29.81 -45.01 40.62
CA GLY A 467 -30.45 -43.89 41.29
C GLY A 467 -30.12 -42.50 40.73
N TYR A 468 -29.21 -42.39 39.75
CA TYR A 468 -28.97 -41.13 39.03
C TYR A 468 -30.09 -40.82 38.04
N THR A 469 -30.44 -39.53 37.94
CA THR A 469 -31.32 -39.00 36.88
C THR A 469 -30.58 -37.94 36.06
N LEU A 470 -30.72 -38.03 34.75
CA LEU A 470 -30.13 -37.10 33.78
C LEU A 470 -31.24 -36.31 33.09
N GLU A 471 -31.12 -34.99 33.01
CA GLU A 471 -31.95 -34.15 32.15
C GLU A 471 -31.07 -33.46 31.12
N VAL A 472 -31.31 -33.73 29.84
CA VAL A 472 -30.55 -33.09 28.77
C VAL A 472 -31.12 -31.70 28.53
N LYS A 473 -30.37 -30.65 28.89
CA LYS A 473 -30.82 -29.26 28.76
C LYS A 473 -30.71 -28.75 27.33
N ALA A 474 -29.55 -28.97 26.70
CA ALA A 474 -29.25 -28.43 25.38
C ALA A 474 -28.16 -29.22 24.66
N PHE A 475 -28.15 -29.12 23.33
CA PHE A 475 -27.03 -29.50 22.48
C PHE A 475 -26.55 -28.27 21.74
N GLU A 476 -25.25 -28.04 21.76
CA GLU A 476 -24.62 -26.92 21.08
C GLU A 476 -23.64 -27.45 20.03
N PRO A 477 -23.75 -27.07 18.75
CA PRO A 477 -22.82 -27.50 17.71
C PRO A 477 -21.41 -26.95 17.96
N ARG A 478 -21.30 -25.84 18.70
CA ARG A 478 -20.05 -25.27 19.20
C ARG A 478 -20.27 -24.75 20.62
N PRO A 479 -19.29 -24.82 21.52
CA PRO A 479 -19.47 -24.38 22.89
C PRO A 479 -19.72 -22.86 22.92
N PRO A 480 -20.61 -22.35 23.79
CA PRO A 480 -20.96 -20.93 23.83
C PRO A 480 -19.79 -20.04 24.27
N LEU A 481 -18.79 -20.63 24.94
CA LEU A 481 -17.54 -19.98 25.31
C LEU A 481 -16.39 -20.74 24.65
N GLN A 482 -15.36 -20.00 24.19
CA GLN A 482 -14.14 -20.62 23.68
C GLN A 482 -13.52 -21.51 24.76
N ILE A 483 -13.04 -22.68 24.36
CA ILE A 483 -12.30 -23.57 25.26
C ILE A 483 -10.99 -22.87 25.60
N VAL A 484 -10.80 -22.55 26.88
CA VAL A 484 -9.59 -21.91 27.44
C VAL A 484 -8.79 -22.86 28.34
N THR A 485 -9.21 -24.12 28.41
CA THR A 485 -8.53 -25.16 29.18
C THR A 485 -7.13 -25.37 28.60
N ARG A 486 -6.13 -25.41 29.48
CA ARG A 486 -4.73 -25.54 29.08
C ARG A 486 -4.50 -26.81 28.25
N GLY A 487 -3.93 -26.65 27.06
CA GLY A 487 -3.72 -27.73 26.08
C GLY A 487 -4.86 -27.92 25.07
N TYR A 488 -6.03 -27.32 25.30
CA TYR A 488 -7.22 -27.41 24.44
C TYR A 488 -7.67 -26.03 23.93
N GLU A 489 -6.84 -25.00 24.08
CA GLU A 489 -7.19 -23.63 23.75
C GLU A 489 -7.59 -23.50 22.27
N GLY A 490 -8.78 -22.96 22.04
CA GLY A 490 -9.32 -22.76 20.69
C GLY A 490 -9.75 -24.04 19.96
N ALA A 491 -9.76 -25.20 20.62
CA ALA A 491 -10.25 -26.44 20.03
C ALA A 491 -11.78 -26.39 19.76
N GLN A 492 -12.24 -27.14 18.76
CA GLN A 492 -13.66 -27.19 18.38
C GLN A 492 -14.28 -28.55 18.71
N SER A 493 -15.44 -28.53 19.37
CA SER A 493 -16.23 -29.73 19.67
C SER A 493 -17.70 -29.34 19.83
N SER A 494 -18.63 -30.21 19.45
CA SER A 494 -20.01 -30.09 19.92
C SER A 494 -20.10 -30.42 21.41
N LEU A 495 -21.15 -29.92 22.06
CA LEU A 495 -21.33 -29.94 23.50
C LEU A 495 -22.76 -30.40 23.84
N ALA A 496 -22.89 -31.31 24.79
CA ALA A 496 -24.17 -31.62 25.44
C ALA A 496 -24.16 -31.05 26.87
N ILE A 497 -25.20 -30.32 27.24
CA ILE A 497 -25.41 -29.83 28.61
C ILE A 497 -26.41 -30.75 29.29
N VAL A 498 -25.95 -31.49 30.30
CA VAL A 498 -26.74 -32.51 30.99
C VAL A 498 -26.82 -32.17 32.48
N ARG A 499 -28.02 -31.91 32.97
CA ARG A 499 -28.28 -31.78 34.41
C ARG A 499 -28.24 -33.16 35.05
N ILE A 500 -27.47 -33.31 36.11
CA ILE A 500 -27.28 -34.58 36.82
C ILE A 500 -27.84 -34.44 38.23
N GLU A 501 -28.78 -35.32 38.56
CA GLU A 501 -29.35 -35.47 39.89
C GLU A 501 -28.81 -36.76 40.52
N PRO A 502 -27.87 -36.67 41.48
CA PRO A 502 -27.29 -37.84 42.13
C PRO A 502 -28.27 -38.48 43.14
N PRO A 503 -28.14 -39.79 43.40
CA PRO A 503 -28.99 -40.50 44.36
C PRO A 503 -28.76 -40.01 45.80
N ALA A 504 -29.80 -40.08 46.63
CA ALA A 504 -29.66 -39.88 48.07
C ALA A 504 -28.91 -41.07 48.70
N PRO A 505 -27.82 -40.85 49.44
CA PRO A 505 -27.19 -41.92 50.22
C PRO A 505 -28.14 -42.42 51.32
N GLU A 506 -28.10 -43.72 51.64
CA GLU A 506 -28.93 -44.30 52.72
C GLU A 506 -28.70 -43.54 54.05
N GLY A 507 -29.71 -42.81 54.51
CA GLY A 507 -29.67 -42.02 55.76
C GLY A 507 -29.11 -40.60 55.64
N GLY A 508 -28.81 -40.09 54.44
CA GLY A 508 -28.28 -38.73 54.22
C GLY A 508 -29.07 -37.89 53.20
N ALA A 509 -28.80 -36.59 53.16
CA ALA A 509 -29.37 -35.70 52.14
C ALA A 509 -28.76 -35.96 50.76
N ALA A 510 -29.56 -35.89 49.70
CA ALA A 510 -29.06 -36.00 48.33
C ALA A 510 -28.05 -34.89 48.03
N PRO A 511 -26.91 -35.20 47.35
CA PRO A 511 -26.00 -34.16 46.90
C PRO A 511 -26.72 -33.19 45.94
N ALA A 512 -26.31 -31.93 45.94
CA ALA A 512 -26.89 -30.93 45.04
C ALA A 512 -26.74 -31.36 43.58
N ALA A 513 -27.79 -31.15 42.79
CA ALA A 513 -27.75 -31.38 41.36
C ALA A 513 -26.84 -30.35 40.66
N TYR A 514 -26.25 -30.74 39.53
CA TYR A 514 -25.29 -29.91 38.82
C TYR A 514 -25.40 -30.09 37.31
N ASP A 515 -24.93 -29.10 36.54
CA ASP A 515 -24.91 -29.16 35.09
C ASP A 515 -23.56 -29.69 34.63
N ARG A 516 -23.54 -30.81 33.92
CA ARG A 516 -22.33 -31.31 33.26
C ARG A 516 -22.27 -30.87 31.82
N TRP A 517 -21.15 -30.27 31.46
CA TRP A 517 -20.80 -29.95 30.09
C TRP A 517 -19.98 -31.10 29.51
N VAL A 518 -20.59 -31.89 28.63
CA VAL A 518 -19.99 -33.09 28.02
C VAL A 518 -19.54 -32.77 26.60
N TYR A 519 -18.23 -32.67 26.39
CA TYR A 519 -17.67 -32.39 25.07
C TYR A 519 -17.63 -33.67 24.24
N HIS A 520 -18.14 -33.59 23.01
CA HIS A 520 -18.13 -34.72 22.10
C HIS A 520 -16.71 -35.21 21.80
N ARG A 521 -15.80 -34.34 21.32
CA ARG A 521 -14.45 -34.72 20.86
C ARG A 521 -13.40 -34.80 21.96
N PHE A 522 -13.61 -34.07 23.05
CA PHE A 522 -12.67 -33.96 24.16
C PHE A 522 -13.35 -34.34 25.48
N PRO A 523 -13.82 -35.60 25.63
CA PRO A 523 -14.51 -36.03 26.84
C PRO A 523 -13.69 -35.78 28.13
N GLU A 524 -12.36 -35.77 28.01
CA GLU A 524 -11.39 -35.53 29.09
C GLU A 524 -11.43 -34.13 29.71
N ILE A 525 -12.01 -33.13 29.03
CA ILE A 525 -12.19 -31.77 29.57
C ILE A 525 -13.64 -31.48 29.98
N SER A 526 -14.47 -32.51 30.11
CA SER A 526 -15.85 -32.34 30.59
C SER A 526 -15.85 -31.84 32.04
N GLN A 527 -16.75 -30.92 32.37
CA GLN A 527 -16.77 -30.22 33.65
C GLN A 527 -18.16 -30.21 34.27
N ASP A 528 -18.20 -30.21 35.60
CA ASP A 528 -19.43 -30.02 36.37
C ASP A 528 -19.53 -28.56 36.82
N LEU A 529 -20.65 -27.93 36.49
CA LEU A 529 -21.03 -26.58 36.87
C LEU A 529 -22.06 -26.68 38.00
N MET A 530 -21.71 -26.16 39.17
CA MET A 530 -22.57 -26.17 40.34
C MET A 530 -23.57 -25.03 40.29
N ASP A 531 -24.70 -25.20 40.98
CA ASP A 531 -25.66 -24.12 41.16
C ASP A 531 -25.09 -22.97 42.00
N GLY A 532 -25.57 -21.76 41.74
CA GLY A 532 -25.15 -20.55 42.43
C GLY A 532 -24.00 -19.82 41.74
N VAL A 533 -23.52 -18.78 42.41
CA VAL A 533 -22.50 -17.87 41.88
C VAL A 533 -21.46 -17.66 42.97
N ASN A 534 -20.17 -17.79 42.64
CA ASN A 534 -19.09 -17.51 43.57
C ASN A 534 -18.93 -15.99 43.81
N GLU A 535 -18.06 -15.61 44.74
CA GLU A 535 -17.77 -14.21 45.10
C GLU A 535 -17.34 -13.33 43.91
N ARG A 536 -16.92 -13.94 42.79
CA ARG A 536 -16.50 -13.25 41.56
C ARG A 536 -17.60 -13.18 40.50
N GLY A 537 -18.84 -13.54 40.82
CA GLY A 537 -19.94 -13.50 39.85
C GLY A 537 -19.93 -14.66 38.83
N MET A 538 -19.15 -15.71 39.06
CA MET A 538 -19.05 -16.87 38.15
C MET A 538 -19.65 -18.14 38.78
N GLN A 539 -20.28 -18.99 37.96
CA GLN A 539 -20.72 -20.31 38.42
C GLN A 539 -19.52 -21.16 38.88
N PRO A 540 -19.56 -21.78 40.07
CA PRO A 540 -18.49 -22.67 40.53
C PRO A 540 -18.35 -23.87 39.59
N ARG A 541 -17.11 -24.25 39.26
CA ARG A 541 -16.79 -25.36 38.36
C ARG A 541 -15.85 -26.35 39.04
N ARG A 542 -15.98 -27.63 38.72
CA ARG A 542 -15.06 -28.70 39.11
C ARG A 542 -14.89 -29.71 37.97
N ASP A 543 -13.90 -30.58 38.10
CA ASP A 543 -13.73 -31.72 37.20
C ASP A 543 -14.97 -32.64 37.24
N ALA A 544 -15.29 -33.28 36.12
CA ALA A 544 -16.43 -34.18 36.06
C ALA A 544 -16.33 -35.28 37.13
N ASP A 545 -17.34 -35.35 37.99
CA ASP A 545 -17.49 -36.38 39.02
C ASP A 545 -17.29 -37.79 38.41
N PRO A 546 -16.24 -38.53 38.83
CA PRO A 546 -15.86 -39.81 38.22
C PRO A 546 -16.80 -40.96 38.57
N SER A 547 -17.72 -40.77 39.55
CA SER A 547 -18.73 -41.76 39.92
C SER A 547 -19.70 -42.08 38.77
N LEU A 548 -19.94 -41.10 37.89
CA LEU A 548 -20.76 -41.26 36.71
C LEU A 548 -19.97 -40.79 35.49
N ARG A 549 -19.73 -41.65 34.51
CA ARG A 549 -19.06 -41.29 33.26
C ARG A 549 -20.12 -41.12 32.19
N ILE A 550 -20.06 -40.00 31.47
CA ILE A 550 -20.99 -39.69 30.38
C ILE A 550 -20.16 -39.32 29.16
N THR A 551 -20.33 -40.05 28.07
CA THR A 551 -19.76 -39.74 26.77
C THR A 551 -20.87 -39.27 25.84
N TYR A 552 -20.69 -38.09 25.24
CA TYR A 552 -21.60 -37.56 24.24
C TYR A 552 -21.20 -38.02 22.84
N LEU A 553 -22.16 -38.61 22.11
CA LEU A 553 -22.03 -38.98 20.70
C LEU A 553 -22.92 -38.05 19.86
N ASP A 554 -22.27 -37.24 19.02
CA ASP A 554 -22.92 -36.36 18.07
C ASP A 554 -23.02 -37.04 16.69
N ALA A 555 -24.23 -37.42 16.31
CA ALA A 555 -24.59 -38.01 15.02
C ALA A 555 -25.53 -37.10 14.21
N SER A 556 -25.53 -35.80 14.51
CA SER A 556 -26.32 -34.79 13.77
C SER A 556 -25.69 -34.41 12.42
N ILE A 557 -24.37 -34.55 12.30
CA ILE A 557 -23.58 -34.27 11.09
C ILE A 557 -22.76 -35.48 10.65
N VAL A 558 -22.16 -35.43 9.47
CA VAL A 558 -21.22 -36.46 9.02
C VAL A 558 -19.94 -36.35 9.86
N GLN A 559 -19.60 -37.41 10.59
CA GLN A 559 -18.39 -37.45 11.41
C GLN A 559 -17.39 -38.44 10.83
N VAL A 560 -16.14 -38.00 10.65
CA VAL A 560 -15.02 -38.85 10.26
C VAL A 560 -13.94 -38.78 11.33
N TYR A 561 -13.52 -39.93 11.83
CA TYR A 561 -12.39 -40.05 12.74
C TYR A 561 -11.31 -40.87 12.07
N LEU A 562 -10.09 -40.35 12.08
CA LEU A 562 -8.87 -41.02 11.64
C LEU A 562 -8.00 -41.18 12.89
N ASP A 563 -7.45 -42.36 13.10
CA ASP A 563 -6.56 -42.64 14.23
C ASP A 563 -5.34 -43.43 13.77
N GLU A 564 -4.17 -42.85 13.97
CA GLU A 564 -2.87 -43.49 13.73
C GLU A 564 -2.49 -44.37 14.93
N ARG A 565 -2.45 -45.68 14.73
CA ARG A 565 -2.14 -46.63 15.81
C ARG A 565 -0.68 -46.51 16.23
N VAL A 566 -0.45 -46.27 17.52
CA VAL A 566 0.90 -46.20 18.11
C VAL A 566 1.51 -47.59 18.32
N SER A 567 0.67 -48.61 18.53
CA SER A 567 1.06 -50.02 18.63
C SER A 567 0.82 -50.74 17.29
N GLY A 568 1.85 -50.83 16.45
CA GLY A 568 1.81 -51.55 15.15
C GLY A 568 2.59 -50.84 14.04
N ASP A 569 2.30 -51.18 12.77
CA ASP A 569 2.98 -50.68 11.56
C ASP A 569 2.68 -49.20 11.20
N GLY A 570 2.14 -48.40 12.14
CA GLY A 570 1.70 -47.03 11.89
C GLY A 570 0.46 -46.91 11.00
N ALA A 571 -0.31 -48.00 10.86
CA ALA A 571 -1.52 -48.02 10.05
C ALA A 571 -2.62 -47.11 10.65
N VAL A 572 -3.37 -46.44 9.77
CA VAL A 572 -4.47 -45.58 10.18
C VAL A 572 -5.77 -46.38 10.16
N ARG A 573 -6.61 -46.22 11.18
CA ARG A 573 -7.99 -46.71 11.16
C ARG A 573 -8.94 -45.53 10.97
N ALA A 574 -10.00 -45.73 10.20
CA ALA A 574 -11.03 -44.71 9.97
C ALA A 574 -12.39 -45.17 10.48
N LEU A 575 -13.15 -44.24 11.05
CA LEU A 575 -14.55 -44.40 11.39
C LEU A 575 -15.34 -43.30 10.71
N VAL A 576 -16.31 -43.68 9.87
CA VAL A 576 -17.24 -42.77 9.23
C VAL A 576 -18.63 -43.01 9.80
N ARG A 577 -19.23 -41.97 10.38
CA ARG A 577 -20.60 -41.98 10.88
C ARG A 577 -21.44 -41.00 10.08
N MET A 578 -22.41 -41.55 9.36
CA MET A 578 -23.40 -40.75 8.64
C MET A 578 -24.46 -40.21 9.61
N PRO A 579 -25.01 -39.01 9.34
CA PRO A 579 -26.13 -38.48 10.12
C PRO A 579 -27.25 -39.51 10.19
N ARG A 580 -27.76 -39.77 11.39
CA ARG A 580 -28.87 -40.73 11.62
C ARG A 580 -28.57 -42.18 11.14
N GLY A 581 -27.31 -42.49 10.83
CA GLY A 581 -26.84 -43.76 10.27
C GLY A 581 -25.92 -44.53 11.21
N GLN A 582 -25.49 -45.72 10.77
CA GLN A 582 -24.50 -46.52 11.49
C GLN A 582 -23.08 -46.02 11.21
N ALA A 583 -22.17 -46.30 12.15
CA ALA A 583 -20.74 -46.11 11.92
C ALA A 583 -20.21 -47.23 11.03
N THR A 584 -19.34 -46.86 10.08
CA THR A 584 -18.57 -47.78 9.24
C THR A 584 -17.11 -47.62 9.59
N VAL A 585 -16.43 -48.74 9.82
CA VAL A 585 -15.03 -48.77 10.21
C VAL A 585 -14.21 -49.33 9.07
N THR A 586 -13.12 -48.66 8.72
CA THR A 586 -12.12 -49.14 7.79
C THR A 586 -10.81 -49.31 8.54
N GLU A 587 -10.31 -50.54 8.59
CA GLU A 587 -9.07 -50.87 9.28
C GLU A 587 -7.88 -50.85 8.33
N ASN A 588 -6.69 -50.56 8.88
CA ASN A 588 -5.39 -50.68 8.19
C ASN A 588 -5.23 -49.84 6.91
N LEU A 589 -5.67 -48.58 6.92
CA LEU A 589 -5.43 -47.61 5.85
C LEU A 589 -3.96 -47.20 5.78
N LYS A 590 -3.43 -47.15 4.57
CA LYS A 590 -2.09 -46.68 4.23
C LYS A 590 -2.17 -45.36 3.45
N PRO A 591 -1.10 -44.55 3.45
CA PRO A 591 -1.01 -43.40 2.57
C PRO A 591 -1.26 -43.79 1.11
N GLY A 592 -2.19 -43.10 0.45
CA GLY A 592 -2.71 -43.40 -0.88
C GLY A 592 -4.12 -43.99 -0.87
N ASP A 593 -4.55 -44.60 0.23
CA ASP A 593 -5.86 -45.26 0.33
C ASP A 593 -7.00 -44.25 0.48
N PHE A 594 -8.19 -44.67 0.04
CA PHE A 594 -9.41 -43.87 0.14
C PHE A 594 -10.36 -44.39 1.21
N VAL A 595 -10.94 -43.47 1.98
CA VAL A 595 -12.06 -43.68 2.87
C VAL A 595 -13.32 -43.16 2.20
N GLN A 596 -14.31 -44.04 2.01
CA GLN A 596 -15.61 -43.64 1.49
C GLN A 596 -16.41 -42.93 2.59
N VAL A 597 -16.71 -41.65 2.41
CA VAL A 597 -17.46 -40.86 3.41
C VAL A 597 -18.95 -40.81 3.06
N ALA A 598 -19.27 -40.41 1.84
CA ALA A 598 -20.63 -40.36 1.30
C ALA A 598 -20.60 -40.77 -0.18
N PRO A 599 -21.72 -41.11 -0.85
CA PRO A 599 -21.68 -41.63 -2.23
C PRO A 599 -20.85 -40.82 -3.24
N SER A 600 -20.80 -39.50 -3.06
CA SER A 600 -20.05 -38.56 -3.91
C SER A 600 -18.81 -37.96 -3.24
N LEU A 601 -18.42 -38.40 -2.04
CA LEU A 601 -17.30 -37.85 -1.28
C LEU A 601 -16.37 -38.97 -0.79
N LYS A 602 -15.12 -38.91 -1.24
CA LYS A 602 -14.02 -39.78 -0.78
C LYS A 602 -12.94 -38.93 -0.14
N LEU A 603 -12.34 -39.43 0.95
CA LEU A 603 -11.15 -38.85 1.54
C LEU A 603 -9.96 -39.74 1.23
N LYS A 604 -8.92 -39.19 0.64
CA LYS A 604 -7.66 -39.89 0.43
C LYS A 604 -6.74 -39.58 1.61
N LEU A 605 -6.21 -40.62 2.25
CA LEU A 605 -5.14 -40.45 3.22
C LEU A 605 -3.87 -40.14 2.42
N SER A 606 -3.34 -38.93 2.55
CA SER A 606 -2.09 -38.56 1.89
C SER A 606 -0.90 -38.90 2.81
N GLY A 607 0.29 -38.40 2.46
CA GLY A 607 1.45 -38.50 3.34
C GLY A 607 1.36 -37.56 4.55
N GLY A 608 2.31 -37.73 5.46
CA GLY A 608 2.53 -36.83 6.59
C GLY A 608 4.00 -36.43 6.69
N THR A 609 4.27 -35.41 7.49
CA THR A 609 5.63 -35.09 7.95
C THR A 609 5.65 -35.09 9.46
N ASP A 610 6.74 -35.60 10.03
CA ASP A 610 6.94 -35.55 11.48
C ASP A 610 7.63 -34.25 11.91
N ASP A 611 8.14 -33.50 10.94
CA ASP A 611 8.82 -32.21 11.13
C ASP A 611 8.06 -31.11 10.38
N ALA A 612 6.88 -30.74 10.85
CA ALA A 612 6.15 -29.59 10.30
C ALA A 612 6.54 -28.30 11.02
N ALA A 613 6.67 -27.23 10.24
CA ALA A 613 6.84 -25.88 10.73
C ALA A 613 5.67 -25.01 10.27
N ARG A 614 5.23 -24.10 11.14
CA ARG A 614 4.25 -23.08 10.76
C ARG A 614 4.98 -21.99 10.01
N VAL A 615 4.63 -21.81 8.74
CA VAL A 615 5.17 -20.76 7.88
C VAL A 615 4.06 -19.77 7.58
N GLU A 616 4.42 -18.49 7.63
CA GLU A 616 3.55 -17.40 7.22
C GLU A 616 4.03 -16.85 5.87
N ALA A 617 3.12 -16.68 4.92
CA ALA A 617 3.45 -16.14 3.60
C ALA A 617 2.28 -15.32 3.04
N PRO A 618 2.56 -14.36 2.13
CA PRO A 618 1.53 -13.53 1.51
C PRO A 618 0.76 -14.28 0.43
N VAL A 619 -0.56 -14.19 0.51
CA VAL A 619 -1.49 -14.55 -0.56
C VAL A 619 -2.04 -13.27 -1.15
N SER A 620 -1.78 -13.05 -2.44
CA SER A 620 -2.20 -11.84 -3.13
C SER A 620 -3.72 -11.73 -3.18
N VAL A 621 -4.24 -10.52 -3.01
CA VAL A 621 -5.68 -10.25 -3.15
C VAL A 621 -5.99 -9.97 -4.63
N PRO A 622 -7.00 -10.62 -5.25
CA PRO A 622 -7.41 -10.33 -6.63
C PRO A 622 -7.74 -8.85 -6.85
N GLU A 623 -7.38 -8.28 -8.00
CA GLU A 623 -7.51 -6.83 -8.29
C GLU A 623 -8.94 -6.29 -8.08
N VAL A 624 -9.96 -7.10 -8.41
CA VAL A 624 -11.38 -6.75 -8.24
C VAL A 624 -11.77 -6.54 -6.76
N GLN A 625 -11.06 -7.19 -5.83
CA GLN A 625 -11.29 -7.08 -4.39
C GLN A 625 -10.38 -6.02 -3.73
N GLN A 626 -9.43 -5.43 -4.47
CA GLN A 626 -8.51 -4.45 -3.91
C GLN A 626 -9.17 -3.08 -3.77
N ASN A 627 -8.93 -2.43 -2.64
CA ASN A 627 -9.28 -1.02 -2.48
C ASN A 627 -8.27 -0.14 -3.24
N ARG A 628 -8.75 0.62 -4.25
CA ARG A 628 -7.94 1.53 -5.05
C ARG A 628 -7.18 2.58 -4.23
N ALA A 629 -7.72 2.98 -3.07
CA ALA A 629 -7.08 3.96 -2.19
C ALA A 629 -5.83 3.43 -1.49
N ASP A 630 -5.69 2.10 -1.36
CA ASP A 630 -4.56 1.47 -0.68
C ASP A 630 -3.42 1.11 -1.64
N ILE A 631 -3.67 1.10 -2.96
CA ILE A 631 -2.69 0.71 -3.99
C ILE A 631 -1.48 1.65 -3.98
N GLY A 632 -0.30 1.07 -3.78
CA GLY A 632 0.96 1.80 -3.72
C GLY A 632 1.17 2.64 -2.47
N THR A 633 0.34 2.48 -1.44
CA THR A 633 0.51 3.14 -0.13
C THR A 633 1.23 2.27 0.91
N HIS A 634 1.55 1.02 0.55
CA HIS A 634 2.05 -0.06 1.42
C HIS A 634 1.07 -0.56 2.48
N LYS A 635 -0.11 0.04 2.68
CA LYS A 635 -1.06 -0.35 3.73
C LYS A 635 -1.47 -1.83 3.74
N ARG A 636 -1.39 -2.49 2.59
CA ARG A 636 -1.73 -3.91 2.39
C ARG A 636 -0.54 -4.72 1.88
N SER A 637 0.67 -4.17 1.95
CA SER A 637 1.87 -4.85 1.49
C SER A 637 2.53 -5.63 2.63
N ALA A 638 3.37 -6.58 2.25
CA ALA A 638 4.23 -7.33 3.15
C ALA A 638 5.64 -7.43 2.58
N LEU A 639 6.64 -7.48 3.47
CA LEU A 639 8.05 -7.48 3.13
C LEU A 639 8.71 -8.76 3.63
N ALA A 640 9.38 -9.53 2.76
CA ALA A 640 10.17 -10.68 3.19
C ALA A 640 11.59 -10.23 3.51
N VAL A 641 11.99 -10.39 4.77
CA VAL A 641 13.32 -10.02 5.26
C VAL A 641 14.09 -11.28 5.61
N GLU A 642 15.22 -11.46 4.95
CA GLU A 642 16.25 -12.43 5.27
C GLU A 642 17.16 -11.86 6.35
N VAL A 643 17.31 -12.61 7.45
CA VAL A 643 18.21 -12.31 8.56
C VAL A 643 19.36 -13.30 8.51
N THR A 644 20.58 -12.77 8.49
CA THR A 644 21.82 -13.55 8.51
C THR A 644 22.75 -13.03 9.60
N SER A 645 23.57 -13.92 10.16
CA SER A 645 24.64 -13.54 11.09
C SER A 645 26.01 -13.70 10.42
N VAL A 646 26.90 -12.74 10.65
CA VAL A 646 28.32 -12.81 10.29
C VAL A 646 29.07 -13.75 11.24
N SER A 647 28.63 -13.85 12.50
CA SER A 647 29.22 -14.73 13.50
C SER A 647 28.79 -16.20 13.35
N ASP A 648 27.62 -16.44 12.74
CA ASP A 648 27.09 -17.78 12.48
C ASP A 648 26.51 -17.88 11.06
N ALA A 649 27.29 -18.49 10.15
CA ALA A 649 26.89 -18.70 8.76
C ALA A 649 25.71 -19.67 8.59
N ALA A 650 25.37 -20.47 9.61
CA ALA A 650 24.21 -21.35 9.58
C ALA A 650 22.91 -20.60 9.85
N LEU A 651 22.98 -19.40 10.44
CA LEU A 651 21.80 -18.56 10.65
C LEU A 651 21.39 -17.91 9.33
N ARG A 652 20.37 -18.49 8.70
CA ARG A 652 19.60 -17.90 7.61
C ARG A 652 18.12 -18.12 7.85
N ARG A 653 17.35 -17.04 7.99
CA ARG A 653 15.90 -17.07 8.25
C ARG A 653 15.19 -15.99 7.45
N ILE A 654 14.13 -16.36 6.74
CA ILE A 654 13.26 -15.42 6.04
C ILE A 654 11.96 -15.24 6.83
N VAL A 655 11.58 -13.98 7.07
CA VAL A 655 10.34 -13.62 7.77
C VAL A 655 9.56 -12.59 6.98
N TRP A 656 8.25 -12.83 6.83
CA TRP A 656 7.34 -11.85 6.24
C TRP A 656 6.83 -10.86 7.29
N LEU A 657 7.04 -9.58 7.03
CA LEU A 657 6.64 -8.45 7.87
C LEU A 657 5.47 -7.73 7.20
N PRO A 658 4.25 -7.74 7.77
CA PRO A 658 3.17 -6.91 7.27
C PRO A 658 3.49 -5.44 7.54
N PHE A 659 3.04 -4.54 6.66
CA PHE A 659 3.25 -3.12 6.84
C PHE A 659 2.45 -2.55 8.03
N THR A 660 3.10 -1.72 8.85
CA THR A 660 2.46 -0.90 9.87
C THR A 660 2.63 0.59 9.57
N GLN A 661 1.53 1.34 9.67
CA GLN A 661 1.53 2.79 9.45
C GLN A 661 2.11 3.55 10.66
N TYR A 662 1.87 3.04 11.87
CA TYR A 662 2.28 3.64 13.14
C TYR A 662 2.84 2.55 14.05
N MET A 663 4.06 2.75 14.55
CA MET A 663 4.70 1.81 15.47
C MET A 663 3.96 1.75 16.82
N ASN A 664 3.99 0.59 17.48
CA ASN A 664 3.45 0.34 18.83
C ASN A 664 1.91 0.40 18.99
N ILE A 665 1.12 0.37 17.91
CA ILE A 665 -0.35 0.57 17.98
C ILE A 665 -1.13 -0.62 17.42
N GLY A 666 -0.51 -1.40 16.53
CA GLY A 666 -1.06 -2.65 16.05
C GLY A 666 -0.43 -3.84 16.77
N ALA A 667 -1.24 -4.65 17.45
CA ALA A 667 -0.78 -5.98 17.88
C ALA A 667 -0.58 -6.87 16.64
N GLY A 668 0.55 -7.56 16.57
CA GLY A 668 0.78 -8.60 15.56
C GLY A 668 1.32 -8.13 14.20
N THR A 669 1.83 -6.90 14.08
CA THR A 669 2.61 -6.48 12.89
C THR A 669 4.11 -6.74 13.01
N GLU A 670 4.59 -6.90 14.24
CA GLU A 670 5.98 -7.21 14.55
C GLU A 670 6.23 -8.73 14.45
N ARG A 671 7.46 -9.13 14.13
CA ARG A 671 7.88 -10.53 14.14
C ARG A 671 9.20 -10.66 14.86
N SER A 672 9.31 -11.69 15.70
CA SER A 672 10.52 -12.00 16.45
C SER A 672 11.20 -13.26 15.92
N ILE A 673 12.53 -13.24 15.93
CA ILE A 673 13.39 -14.39 15.67
C ILE A 673 14.31 -14.57 16.88
N ARG A 674 14.37 -15.79 17.41
CA ARG A 674 15.36 -16.16 18.41
C ARG A 674 16.65 -16.60 17.73
N LEU A 675 17.76 -15.97 18.09
CA LEU A 675 19.09 -16.29 17.59
C LEU A 675 19.67 -17.53 18.30
N PRO A 676 20.67 -18.22 17.70
CA PRO A 676 21.32 -19.38 18.31
C PRO A 676 22.01 -19.09 19.65
N ASP A 677 22.48 -17.85 19.84
CA ASP A 677 23.10 -17.37 21.07
C ASP A 677 22.10 -16.96 22.18
N GLY A 678 20.80 -17.10 21.91
CA GLY A 678 19.73 -16.77 22.86
C GLY A 678 19.24 -15.32 22.82
N ARG A 679 19.86 -14.42 22.03
CA ARG A 679 19.31 -13.09 21.77
C ARG A 679 18.01 -13.20 20.98
N GLU A 680 17.14 -12.20 21.11
CA GLU A 680 15.90 -12.10 20.32
C GLU A 680 15.95 -10.83 19.47
N VAL A 681 15.64 -10.98 18.18
CA VAL A 681 15.58 -9.86 17.23
C VAL A 681 14.14 -9.71 16.80
N GLU A 682 13.59 -8.52 17.02
CA GLU A 682 12.24 -8.20 16.62
C GLU A 682 12.25 -7.13 15.54
N MET A 683 11.39 -7.32 14.54
CA MET A 683 11.37 -6.52 13.33
C MET A 683 9.96 -6.08 12.98
N ALA A 684 9.84 -4.89 12.39
CA ALA A 684 8.61 -4.41 11.78
C ALA A 684 8.91 -3.65 10.48
N PHE A 685 8.00 -3.77 9.52
CA PHE A 685 8.03 -3.00 8.27
C PHE A 685 7.09 -1.80 8.40
N GLY A 686 7.62 -0.57 8.31
CA GLY A 686 6.79 0.62 8.50
C GLY A 686 7.30 1.85 7.77
N ARG A 687 6.81 3.02 8.16
CA ARG A 687 7.20 4.32 7.61
C ARG A 687 8.48 4.84 8.27
N VAL A 688 9.22 5.68 7.54
CA VAL A 688 10.31 6.48 8.12
C VAL A 688 9.72 7.52 9.06
N TRP A 689 10.11 7.51 10.31
CA TRP A 689 9.85 8.56 11.29
C TRP A 689 10.87 9.70 11.15
N HIS A 690 10.37 10.93 11.18
CA HIS A 690 11.16 12.16 11.16
C HIS A 690 10.99 12.92 12.48
N PRO A 691 12.10 13.31 13.13
CA PRO A 691 12.03 14.13 14.33
C PRO A 691 11.57 15.56 14.01
N LEU A 692 10.77 16.12 14.89
CA LEU A 692 10.40 17.53 14.95
C LEU A 692 11.28 18.26 15.98
N PRO A 693 11.56 19.55 15.77
CA PRO A 693 12.34 20.36 16.72
C PRO A 693 11.52 20.88 17.91
N PHE A 694 10.30 20.38 18.08
CA PHE A 694 9.35 20.70 19.15
C PHE A 694 8.42 19.49 19.37
N GLU A 695 7.67 19.51 20.45
CA GLU A 695 6.76 18.42 20.81
C GLU A 695 5.29 18.87 20.69
N ILE A 696 4.39 17.94 20.35
CA ILE A 696 2.94 18.17 20.32
C ILE A 696 2.24 17.15 21.20
N ARG A 697 1.24 17.59 21.98
CA ARG A 697 0.32 16.73 22.73
C ARG A 697 -1.12 17.00 22.32
N LEU A 698 -1.95 15.97 22.25
CA LEU A 698 -3.40 16.14 22.13
C LEU A 698 -3.97 16.54 23.49
N MET A 699 -4.65 17.69 23.55
CA MET A 699 -5.36 18.15 24.74
C MET A 699 -6.83 17.75 24.72
N ASP A 700 -7.50 17.98 23.60
CA ASP A 700 -8.90 17.63 23.43
C ASP A 700 -9.22 17.42 21.95
N PHE A 701 -10.25 16.62 21.67
CA PHE A 701 -10.79 16.40 20.34
C PHE A 701 -12.29 16.63 20.35
N ALA A 702 -12.79 17.40 19.38
CA ALA A 702 -14.20 17.64 19.17
C ALA A 702 -14.59 17.42 17.72
N MET A 703 -15.67 16.67 17.51
CA MET A 703 -16.36 16.59 16.23
C MET A 703 -17.52 17.59 16.25
N GLU A 704 -17.50 18.56 15.34
CA GLU A 704 -18.57 19.53 15.18
C GLU A 704 -19.53 19.04 14.10
N PRO A 705 -20.78 18.69 14.43
CA PRO A 705 -21.74 18.23 13.43
C PRO A 705 -22.42 19.37 12.67
N TYR A 706 -23.13 19.03 11.60
CA TYR A 706 -24.11 19.95 10.99
C TYR A 706 -25.30 20.19 11.94
N PRO A 707 -25.95 21.37 11.88
CA PRO A 707 -27.16 21.62 12.64
C PRO A 707 -28.20 20.51 12.40
N HIS A 708 -28.75 19.95 13.48
CA HIS A 708 -29.76 18.87 13.44
C HIS A 708 -29.32 17.57 12.74
N SER A 709 -28.02 17.31 12.62
CA SER A 709 -27.49 16.07 12.03
C SER A 709 -26.35 15.53 12.88
N ASP A 710 -26.10 14.23 12.78
CA ASP A 710 -24.90 13.60 13.34
C ASP A 710 -23.74 13.53 12.33
N THR A 711 -23.94 14.12 11.15
CA THR A 711 -22.92 14.18 10.12
C THR A 711 -21.86 15.21 10.51
N PRO A 712 -20.57 14.84 10.55
CA PRO A 712 -19.50 15.75 10.91
C PRO A 712 -19.34 16.86 9.87
N ARG A 713 -19.35 18.11 10.33
CA ARG A 713 -19.04 19.33 9.56
C ARG A 713 -17.55 19.66 9.62
N ASP A 714 -16.97 19.62 10.82
CA ASP A 714 -15.54 19.83 11.04
C ASP A 714 -15.04 18.94 12.19
N TYR A 715 -13.74 18.70 12.20
CA TYR A 715 -13.05 17.93 13.21
C TYR A 715 -11.95 18.81 13.77
N ARG A 716 -12.00 19.07 15.07
CA ARG A 716 -11.11 20.00 15.74
C ARG A 716 -10.29 19.28 16.80
N SER A 717 -8.98 19.49 16.75
CA SER A 717 -8.05 19.06 17.79
C SER A 717 -7.46 20.29 18.48
N ASP A 718 -7.57 20.35 19.80
CA ASP A 718 -6.86 21.31 20.64
C ASP A 718 -5.52 20.66 21.04
N LEU A 719 -4.42 21.35 20.78
CA LEU A 719 -3.05 20.84 20.83
C LEU A 719 -2.19 21.67 21.76
N LEU A 720 -1.34 21.02 22.56
CA LEU A 720 -0.28 21.69 23.30
C LEU A 720 1.01 21.59 22.49
N VAL A 721 1.49 22.73 21.99
CA VAL A 721 2.76 22.83 21.25
C VAL A 721 3.85 23.28 22.22
N MET A 722 4.85 22.43 22.43
CA MET A 722 5.95 22.65 23.37
C MET A 722 7.23 22.92 22.59
N SER A 723 7.63 24.18 22.54
CA SER A 723 8.81 24.64 21.79
C SER A 723 9.97 24.95 22.73
N ARG A 724 11.15 24.41 22.41
CA ARG A 724 12.39 24.55 23.20
C ARG A 724 13.54 24.98 22.29
N TRP A 725 13.66 26.27 22.03
CA TRP A 725 14.74 26.81 21.20
C TRP A 725 15.27 28.14 21.76
N GLY A 726 16.58 28.38 21.63
CA GLY A 726 17.22 29.63 22.08
C GLY A 726 17.15 29.90 23.58
N GLY A 727 17.08 28.85 24.42
CA GLY A 727 16.92 28.98 25.87
C GLY A 727 15.51 29.34 26.35
N LEU A 728 14.56 29.53 25.44
CA LEU A 728 13.16 29.83 25.74
C LEU A 728 12.32 28.55 25.69
N TYR A 729 11.54 28.34 26.76
CA TYR A 729 10.52 27.30 26.85
C TYR A 729 9.16 27.97 26.64
N GLN A 730 8.47 27.61 25.57
CA GLN A 730 7.13 28.13 25.28
C GLN A 730 6.17 26.99 25.02
N ASP A 731 5.20 26.87 25.91
CA ASP A 731 4.08 25.93 25.81
C ASP A 731 2.84 26.73 25.39
N ARG A 732 2.30 26.43 24.20
CA ARG A 732 1.19 27.17 23.60
C ARG A 732 0.06 26.22 23.25
N VAL A 733 -1.13 26.48 23.78
CA VAL A 733 -2.35 25.79 23.33
C VAL A 733 -2.76 26.37 21.99
N ARG A 734 -2.83 25.52 20.97
CA ARG A 734 -3.21 25.87 19.60
C ARG A 734 -4.33 24.96 19.14
N LYS A 735 -5.03 25.37 18.10
CA LYS A 735 -6.15 24.62 17.52
C LYS A 735 -5.77 24.24 16.10
N THR A 736 -6.25 23.08 15.65
CA THR A 736 -6.21 22.70 14.24
C THR A 736 -7.54 22.06 13.87
N SER A 737 -8.01 22.34 12.66
CA SER A 737 -9.15 21.64 12.06
C SER A 737 -8.87 21.26 10.61
N LEU A 738 -9.89 20.74 9.90
CA LEU A 738 -9.77 20.43 8.48
C LEU A 738 -9.55 21.71 7.64
N ASN A 739 -10.25 22.79 8.00
CA ASN A 739 -10.25 24.06 7.27
C ASN A 739 -9.29 25.11 7.84
N GLU A 740 -8.93 25.00 9.12
CA GLU A 740 -7.98 25.89 9.80
C GLU A 740 -6.75 25.09 10.27
N PRO A 741 -5.78 24.82 9.38
CA PRO A 741 -4.59 24.05 9.73
C PRO A 741 -3.67 24.84 10.67
N LEU A 742 -3.10 24.17 11.66
CA LEU A 742 -2.07 24.75 12.50
C LEU A 742 -0.77 24.95 11.69
N LEU A 743 -0.33 26.20 11.60
CA LEU A 743 0.95 26.57 11.01
C LEU A 743 1.95 26.94 12.10
N GLU A 744 3.02 26.16 12.23
CA GLU A 744 4.10 26.42 13.20
C GLU A 744 5.41 26.71 12.46
N ARG A 745 5.97 27.91 12.69
CA ARG A 745 7.23 28.35 12.08
C ARG A 745 8.38 27.96 12.99
N VAL A 746 9.37 27.30 12.41
CA VAL A 746 10.59 26.90 13.12
C VAL A 746 11.69 27.90 12.82
N PRO A 747 12.31 28.52 13.84
CA PRO A 747 13.44 29.39 13.64
C PRO A 747 14.64 28.60 13.10
N TYR A 748 15.59 29.30 12.47
CA TYR A 748 16.82 28.68 12.03
C TYR A 748 17.59 28.08 13.23
N ILE A 749 17.83 26.77 13.20
CA ILE A 749 18.66 26.07 14.18
C ILE A 749 20.02 25.81 13.52
N PRO A 750 21.12 26.41 14.02
CA PRO A 750 22.45 26.16 13.48
C PRO A 750 22.84 24.71 13.69
N ARG A 751 23.51 24.15 12.68
CA ARG A 751 24.00 22.78 12.68
C ARG A 751 25.47 22.77 13.09
N GLU A 752 25.81 21.98 14.10
CA GLU A 752 27.20 21.87 14.58
C GLU A 752 28.09 21.09 13.61
N ASP A 753 27.48 20.26 12.76
CA ASP A 753 28.16 19.42 11.77
C ASP A 753 28.50 20.13 10.45
N VAL A 754 28.15 21.41 10.30
CA VAL A 754 28.44 22.18 9.08
C VAL A 754 29.26 23.45 9.36
N PRO A 755 30.16 23.85 8.44
CA PRO A 755 30.98 25.05 8.62
C PRO A 755 30.15 26.33 8.86
N PRO A 756 30.64 27.32 9.64
CA PRO A 756 29.92 28.57 9.92
C PRO A 756 29.42 29.35 8.69
N PRO A 757 30.16 29.42 7.56
CA PRO A 757 29.65 30.07 6.35
C PRO A 757 28.39 29.40 5.78
N VAL A 758 28.31 28.07 5.86
CA VAL A 758 27.13 27.30 5.40
C VAL A 758 25.94 27.62 6.29
N ASN A 759 26.15 27.66 7.62
CA ASN A 759 25.11 28.05 8.57
C ASN A 759 24.60 29.48 8.31
N TRP A 760 25.49 30.41 7.96
CA TRP A 760 25.12 31.79 7.64
C TRP A 760 24.28 31.89 6.36
N VAL A 761 24.67 31.18 5.29
CA VAL A 761 23.88 31.12 4.04
C VAL A 761 22.52 30.47 4.30
N ALA A 762 22.48 29.37 5.06
CA ALA A 762 21.24 28.69 5.40
C ALA A 762 20.30 29.59 6.23
N ARG A 763 20.85 30.41 7.14
CA ARG A 763 20.09 31.40 7.89
C ARG A 763 19.45 32.45 6.98
N LEU A 764 20.20 33.01 6.03
CA LEU A 764 19.67 33.93 5.02
C LEU A 764 18.59 33.25 4.17
N TRP A 765 18.83 32.02 3.77
CA TRP A 765 17.86 31.23 3.00
C TRP A 765 16.56 31.05 3.78
N THR A 766 16.61 30.73 5.08
CA THR A 766 15.40 30.61 5.92
C THR A 766 14.64 31.92 6.11
N ALA A 767 15.28 33.08 5.95
CA ALA A 767 14.56 34.35 5.98
C ALA A 767 13.68 34.54 4.73
N VAL A 768 14.12 34.04 3.58
CA VAL A 768 13.38 34.07 2.31
C VAL A 768 12.40 32.89 2.20
N VAL A 769 12.80 31.74 2.71
CA VAL A 769 12.06 30.47 2.66
C VAL A 769 11.92 29.94 4.10
N PRO A 770 10.98 30.47 4.90
CA PRO A 770 10.82 30.04 6.28
C PRO A 770 10.43 28.56 6.34
N ASN A 771 11.08 27.82 7.23
CA ASN A 771 10.69 26.44 7.52
C ASN A 771 9.41 26.48 8.37
N GLN A 772 8.29 26.12 7.76
CA GLN A 772 6.97 26.12 8.40
C GLN A 772 6.34 24.75 8.24
N TYR A 773 5.98 24.14 9.37
CA TYR A 773 5.20 22.92 9.40
C TYR A 773 3.72 23.26 9.41
N LYS A 774 2.98 22.61 8.54
CA LYS A 774 1.52 22.62 8.49
C LYS A 774 1.03 21.32 9.11
N PHE A 775 0.18 21.42 10.11
CA PHE A 775 -0.57 20.33 10.70
C PHE A 775 -2.03 20.51 10.32
N SER A 776 -2.63 19.49 9.72
CA SER A 776 -4.04 19.49 9.34
C SER A 776 -4.69 18.19 9.78
N GLN A 777 -5.96 18.23 10.13
CA GLN A 777 -6.70 17.04 10.53
C GLN A 777 -6.80 16.05 9.37
N ALA A 778 -6.30 14.82 9.55
CA ALA A 778 -6.24 13.78 8.50
C ALA A 778 -7.08 12.54 8.83
N GLY A 779 -7.21 12.19 10.11
CA GLY A 779 -8.01 11.04 10.56
C GLY A 779 -8.22 11.07 12.07
N TRP A 780 -9.09 10.23 12.60
CA TRP A 780 -9.43 10.19 14.03
C TRP A 780 -10.14 8.89 14.40
N ASP A 781 -10.28 8.61 15.70
CA ASP A 781 -10.95 7.43 16.23
C ASP A 781 -12.48 7.51 16.12
N ALA A 782 -13.00 7.36 14.91
CA ALA A 782 -14.44 7.43 14.63
C ALA A 782 -15.25 6.35 15.35
N GLU A 783 -14.67 5.17 15.56
CA GLU A 783 -15.35 4.08 16.25
C GLU A 783 -15.44 4.32 17.76
N GLY A 784 -14.31 4.66 18.42
CA GLY A 784 -14.32 4.96 19.85
C GLY A 784 -15.22 6.15 20.18
N TRP A 785 -15.30 7.15 19.30
CA TRP A 785 -16.26 8.24 19.44
C TRP A 785 -17.72 7.78 19.35
N ARG A 786 -18.09 6.94 18.38
CA ARG A 786 -19.47 6.41 18.28
C ARG A 786 -19.85 5.60 19.51
N GLN A 787 -18.93 4.77 20.00
CA GLN A 787 -19.13 3.97 21.21
C GLN A 787 -19.34 4.86 22.44
N THR A 788 -18.47 5.85 22.64
CA THR A 788 -18.57 6.78 23.78
C THR A 788 -19.75 7.74 23.67
N LYS A 789 -20.17 8.10 22.46
CA LYS A 789 -21.42 8.84 22.22
C LYS A 789 -22.63 8.05 22.69
N ALA A 790 -22.75 6.78 22.29
CA ALA A 790 -23.85 5.92 22.75
C ALA A 790 -23.86 5.76 24.28
N MET A 791 -22.69 5.71 24.91
CA MET A 791 -22.57 5.71 26.37
C MET A 791 -22.98 7.05 26.99
N ALA A 792 -22.66 8.17 26.34
CA ALA A 792 -23.03 9.52 26.79
C ALA A 792 -24.54 9.74 26.70
N ASP A 793 -25.16 9.32 25.60
CA ASP A 793 -26.60 9.36 25.39
C ASP A 793 -27.33 8.45 26.42
N ALA A 794 -26.68 7.37 26.87
CA ALA A 794 -27.14 6.52 27.96
C ALA A 794 -26.81 7.04 29.38
N GLY A 795 -26.23 8.24 29.51
CA GLY A 795 -25.85 8.85 30.79
C GLY A 795 -24.69 8.17 31.54
N ARG A 796 -23.94 7.28 30.88
CA ARG A 796 -22.82 6.52 31.49
C ARG A 796 -21.50 7.28 31.48
N VAL A 797 -21.32 8.21 30.53
CA VAL A 797 -20.16 9.09 30.43
C VAL A 797 -20.61 10.53 30.19
N GLY A 798 -19.83 11.52 30.62
CA GLY A 798 -20.23 12.92 30.52
C GLY A 798 -20.28 13.48 29.09
N ARG A 799 -19.51 12.91 28.16
CA ARG A 799 -19.46 13.32 26.74
C ARG A 799 -18.76 12.27 25.84
N PRO A 800 -18.99 12.30 24.53
CA PRO A 800 -18.21 11.49 23.58
C PRO A 800 -16.73 11.93 23.53
N MET A 801 -15.84 10.98 23.28
CA MET A 801 -14.39 11.20 23.20
C MET A 801 -13.72 10.31 22.15
N ALA A 802 -12.66 10.82 21.53
CA ALA A 802 -11.82 10.07 20.61
C ALA A 802 -10.52 9.67 21.31
N ARG A 803 -10.10 8.40 21.19
CA ARG A 803 -8.86 7.92 21.83
C ARG A 803 -7.60 8.42 21.14
N PHE A 804 -7.69 8.77 19.86
CA PHE A 804 -6.58 9.31 19.10
C PHE A 804 -7.05 10.23 17.96
N THR A 805 -6.14 11.08 17.51
CA THR A 805 -6.28 11.92 16.31
C THR A 805 -5.05 11.76 15.44
N ILE A 806 -5.22 11.83 14.12
CA ILE A 806 -4.14 11.78 13.14
C ILE A 806 -4.07 13.15 12.47
N LEU A 807 -2.91 13.79 12.56
CA LEU A 807 -2.61 15.04 11.90
C LEU A 807 -1.71 14.77 10.69
N GLY A 808 -2.14 15.20 9.51
CA GLY A 808 -1.27 15.29 8.35
C GLY A 808 -0.25 16.40 8.58
N VAL A 809 1.02 16.07 8.40
CA VAL A 809 2.16 16.97 8.57
C VAL A 809 2.78 17.24 7.22
N GLY A 810 3.01 18.51 6.89
CA GLY A 810 3.75 18.90 5.70
C GLY A 810 4.65 20.09 5.98
N ASN A 811 5.93 20.01 5.64
CA ASN A 811 6.73 21.21 5.45
C ASN A 811 6.45 21.71 4.02
N ASN A 812 6.19 23.00 3.82
CA ASN A 812 5.93 23.54 2.48
C ASN A 812 7.12 24.41 1.99
N PRO A 813 8.35 23.86 1.88
CA PRO A 813 9.53 24.65 1.58
C PRO A 813 9.46 25.20 0.16
N GLY A 814 9.53 26.52 0.00
CA GLY A 814 9.56 27.15 -1.32
C GLY A 814 8.19 27.44 -1.94
N ILE A 815 7.08 27.13 -1.26
CA ILE A 815 5.74 27.49 -1.77
C ILE A 815 5.59 28.99 -1.98
N TYR A 816 6.18 29.80 -1.10
CA TYR A 816 6.21 31.27 -1.23
C TYR A 816 7.02 31.74 -2.45
N VAL A 817 8.08 31.01 -2.83
CA VAL A 817 8.88 31.31 -4.02
C VAL A 817 8.04 31.04 -5.27
N ILE A 818 7.37 29.89 -5.33
CA ILE A 818 6.45 29.54 -6.43
C ILE A 818 5.33 30.59 -6.53
N ALA A 819 4.71 30.95 -5.41
CA ALA A 819 3.65 31.96 -5.36
C ALA A 819 4.14 33.34 -5.84
N ALA A 820 5.34 33.76 -5.42
CA ALA A 820 5.95 35.01 -5.88
C ALA A 820 6.17 35.00 -7.41
N GLY A 821 6.67 33.89 -7.96
CA GLY A 821 6.82 33.73 -9.41
C GLY A 821 5.49 33.78 -10.17
N ALA A 822 4.43 33.18 -9.61
CA ALA A 822 3.08 33.26 -10.18
C ALA A 822 2.54 34.69 -10.18
N VAL A 823 2.70 35.44 -9.08
CA VAL A 823 2.33 36.86 -8.99
C VAL A 823 3.08 37.68 -10.03
N MET A 824 4.39 37.46 -10.19
CA MET A 824 5.20 38.14 -11.22
C MET A 824 4.65 37.88 -12.63
N MET A 825 4.30 36.64 -12.97
CA MET A 825 3.69 36.33 -14.27
C MET A 825 2.34 37.02 -14.46
N SER A 826 1.46 36.96 -13.45
CA SER A 826 0.14 37.58 -13.47
C SER A 826 0.19 39.10 -13.66
N VAL A 827 1.21 39.77 -13.11
CA VAL A 827 1.44 41.22 -13.33
C VAL A 827 2.13 41.50 -14.67
N GLY A 828 3.09 40.65 -15.07
CA GLY A 828 3.89 40.84 -16.27
C GLY A 828 3.10 40.65 -17.58
N ILE A 829 2.15 39.73 -17.62
CA ILE A 829 1.31 39.44 -18.80
C ILE A 829 0.48 40.68 -19.19
N PRO A 830 -0.34 41.29 -18.31
CA PRO A 830 -1.07 42.50 -18.65
C PRO A 830 -0.17 43.64 -19.12
N TRP A 831 1.00 43.80 -18.50
CA TRP A 831 1.97 44.79 -18.94
C TRP A 831 2.45 44.55 -20.38
N ALA A 832 2.84 43.31 -20.69
CA ALA A 832 3.40 42.95 -21.98
C ALA A 832 2.38 43.10 -23.13
N PHE A 833 1.12 42.72 -22.89
CA PHE A 833 0.08 42.67 -23.92
C PHE A 833 -0.80 43.92 -24.01
N TYR A 834 -0.96 44.70 -22.92
CA TYR A 834 -1.83 45.89 -22.93
C TYR A 834 -1.06 47.19 -22.70
N VAL A 835 -0.24 47.27 -21.64
CA VAL A 835 0.47 48.51 -21.27
C VAL A 835 1.55 48.87 -22.30
N LYS A 836 2.36 47.89 -22.71
CA LYS A 836 3.42 48.10 -23.71
C LYS A 836 2.86 48.60 -25.06
N PRO A 837 1.83 47.97 -25.67
CA PRO A 837 1.21 48.51 -26.87
C PRO A 837 0.63 49.91 -26.69
N ALA A 838 0.02 50.22 -25.55
CA ALA A 838 -0.49 51.57 -25.26
C ALA A 838 0.65 52.61 -25.23
N ILE A 839 1.76 52.34 -24.53
CA ILE A 839 2.94 53.22 -24.48
C ILE A 839 3.52 53.42 -25.89
N LEU A 840 3.63 52.36 -26.69
CA LEU A 840 4.14 52.43 -28.05
C LEU A 840 3.22 53.23 -28.98
N ARG A 841 1.89 53.06 -28.85
CA ARG A 841 0.90 53.87 -29.59
C ARG A 841 0.99 55.34 -29.19
N TYR A 842 1.14 55.66 -27.92
CA TYR A 842 1.30 57.04 -27.43
C TYR A 842 2.58 57.68 -27.96
N ARG A 843 3.73 56.98 -27.88
CA ARG A 843 5.01 57.48 -28.44
C ARG A 843 4.93 57.68 -29.95
N LYS A 844 4.30 56.75 -30.68
CA LYS A 844 4.09 56.88 -32.13
C LYS A 844 3.24 58.12 -32.46
N LYS A 845 2.14 58.35 -31.73
CA LYS A 845 1.32 59.56 -31.87
C LYS A 845 2.11 60.84 -31.59
N LYS A 846 2.91 60.86 -30.52
CA LYS A 846 3.76 62.00 -30.15
C LYS A 846 4.80 62.33 -31.24
N ILE A 847 5.46 61.30 -31.79
CA ILE A 847 6.44 61.48 -32.89
C ILE A 847 5.72 61.97 -34.17
N GLN A 848 4.57 61.38 -34.51
CA GLN A 848 3.78 61.83 -35.66
C GLN A 848 3.28 63.27 -35.52
N ALA A 849 2.89 63.69 -34.31
CA ALA A 849 2.51 65.08 -34.03
C ALA A 849 3.71 66.03 -34.15
N GLY A 850 4.89 65.66 -33.64
CA GLY A 850 6.12 66.45 -33.79
C GLY A 850 6.58 66.59 -35.25
N LEU A 851 6.47 65.52 -36.04
CA LEU A 851 6.75 65.56 -37.48
C LEU A 851 5.76 66.44 -38.25
N LYS A 852 4.47 66.41 -37.88
CA LYS A 852 3.44 67.29 -38.47
C LYS A 852 3.60 68.76 -38.07
N ALA A 853 4.12 69.04 -36.87
CA ALA A 853 4.33 70.39 -36.36
C ALA A 853 5.62 71.05 -36.88
N GLY A 854 6.37 70.41 -37.80
CA GLY A 854 7.57 70.98 -38.42
C GLY A 854 8.78 71.16 -37.50
N SER A 855 8.70 70.74 -36.24
CA SER A 855 9.70 71.02 -35.20
C SER A 855 10.82 69.99 -35.10
N GLN A 856 10.89 69.01 -35.99
CA GLN A 856 12.04 68.12 -36.13
C GLN A 856 12.43 67.95 -37.60
N ARG A 857 13.45 68.71 -38.04
CA ARG A 857 14.26 68.30 -39.19
C ARG A 857 14.90 66.94 -38.85
N PRO A 858 14.84 65.94 -39.73
CA PRO A 858 15.52 64.66 -39.49
C PRO A 858 17.01 64.94 -39.31
N ALA A 859 17.60 64.42 -38.24
CA ALA A 859 19.04 64.44 -38.08
C ALA A 859 19.65 63.69 -39.28
N GLY A 860 20.21 64.47 -40.22
CA GLY A 860 20.90 63.97 -41.39
C GLY A 860 22.03 63.03 -41.00
N GLY A 861 22.26 62.03 -41.85
CA GLY A 861 23.35 61.09 -41.71
C GLY A 861 24.69 61.81 -41.58
N ARG A 862 25.41 61.49 -40.51
CA ARG A 862 26.87 61.67 -40.44
C ARG A 862 27.49 60.50 -41.22
N GLU A 863 27.41 60.59 -42.54
CA GLU A 863 28.36 59.93 -43.44
C GLU A 863 29.64 60.78 -43.47
N GLY A 864 30.78 60.10 -43.52
CA GLY A 864 32.08 60.64 -43.16
C GLY A 864 32.58 61.77 -44.05
N GLN A 865 33.12 62.80 -43.42
CA GLN A 865 34.14 63.69 -43.97
C GLN A 865 34.99 64.17 -42.80
N GLY A 866 36.27 63.81 -42.82
CA GLY A 866 37.21 64.08 -41.73
C GLY A 866 38.58 63.44 -41.95
N ALA A 867 39.16 63.61 -43.13
CA ALA A 867 40.60 63.47 -43.37
C ALA A 867 40.95 64.31 -44.62
N GLY A 868 41.53 65.49 -44.39
CA GLY A 868 41.95 66.39 -45.46
C GLY A 868 42.20 67.80 -44.95
N GLU A 869 43.48 68.10 -44.73
CA GLU A 869 44.11 69.43 -44.87
C GLU A 869 43.73 70.55 -43.88
N ASN A 870 44.62 70.80 -42.92
CA ASN A 870 45.50 71.98 -43.00
C ASN A 870 46.56 71.96 -41.90
N GLY A 871 47.82 72.03 -42.31
CA GLY A 871 48.99 72.06 -41.44
C GLY A 871 50.22 72.58 -42.16
N THR A 872 50.13 73.75 -42.79
CA THR A 872 51.30 74.54 -43.21
C THR A 872 51.66 75.53 -42.11
N GLY A 873 52.73 75.23 -41.38
CA GLY A 873 53.29 76.05 -40.32
C GLY A 873 54.77 75.76 -40.16
N SER A 874 55.56 76.33 -41.07
CA SER A 874 56.89 76.91 -40.87
C SER A 874 57.78 76.42 -39.71
N ALA A 875 59.00 76.06 -40.13
CA ALA A 875 60.29 76.33 -39.48
C ALA A 875 60.92 75.27 -38.56
N ARG A 876 61.97 74.68 -39.15
CA ARG A 876 63.37 74.62 -38.67
C ARG A 876 63.76 73.64 -37.56
N GLU A 877 64.65 72.76 -38.03
CA GLU A 877 65.99 72.48 -37.50
C GLU A 877 66.18 71.44 -36.38
N SER A 878 67.15 70.57 -36.70
CA SER A 878 67.92 69.65 -35.86
C SER A 878 67.14 68.46 -35.28
N GLY A 879 67.51 67.21 -35.50
CA GLY A 879 68.75 66.63 -36.01
C GLY A 879 68.99 65.32 -35.26
N VAL A 880 69.47 64.29 -35.97
CA VAL A 880 70.15 63.09 -35.42
C VAL A 880 69.26 62.18 -34.55
N GLY A 881 69.13 60.87 -34.74
CA GLY A 881 69.88 59.90 -35.53
C GLY A 881 69.92 58.60 -34.71
N SER A 882 69.68 57.47 -35.38
CA SER A 882 69.90 56.09 -34.87
C SER A 882 69.00 55.65 -33.70
N ALA A 883 68.77 54.39 -33.39
CA ALA A 883 68.90 53.08 -34.03
C ALA A 883 68.04 52.13 -33.18
N ARG A 884 67.28 51.22 -33.82
CA ARG A 884 67.30 49.77 -33.61
C ARG A 884 67.57 49.30 -32.17
N ALA A 885 66.58 48.59 -31.60
CA ALA A 885 66.61 47.14 -31.50
C ALA A 885 65.16 46.62 -31.47
#